data_AF-A0A1B7NR76-F1
#
_entry.id   AF-A0A1B7NR76-F1
#
_cell.length_a   1.000
_cell.length_b   1.000
_cell.length_c   1.000
_cell.angle_alpha   90.00
_cell.angle_beta   90.00
_cell.angle_gamma   90.00
#
_symmetry.space_group_name_H-M   'P 1'
#
loop_
_entity.id
_entity.type
_entity.pdbx_description
1 polymer ?
#
loop_
_entity_poly.entity_id
_entity_poly.type
_entity_poly.pdbx_seq_one_letter_code
_entity_poly.pdbx_strand_id
1 'polypeptide(L)'
;MTGLSQEDCDIIKNHPLSTSVNGLQGALRDAEKTYESRLLSYDGTVDRLDGKLYQNVISKLVYILLGESAASNLPSRINDGNVASNLAKLFERLQTTGNFRYDEYQPLVQVVIRRPAPESQWNFDVWKAVFNLIYTIPRTSTPPASVPATFDGTPVKSTSSSQRDSEQTRELVDQRIFEEIHDCTFQDIEGFFEKYFEKKDWSDKADAICQRILTSGSDCNWIQFPNPPTQDNVLTWWFRLQDDLLSESNSAYYTTVSKADLTGSMAQRQVDLLLRARSERARSESPSRKKHHWKDILVVGELKKPDDKLRTKATLVQISCYVREVFVAQPTRRFVHAFAVCGTKMEIWVFDRSGPYSSSIIDVCSRQFFQVLVGYTMMSDEELGLDTYIARDEAGNKSISIKRPGNSEEIMKVQLREILFCQSAIVCRGTTCFLANDGQVEGVAKFSWVSDKRRPEAELLEMASRKNVQGVARIIGHGVITSINDLRGGLIFNDKHHTFRSAPLSKAPVNKSQLLTFIEPGRIDIRQKSSSRKRKSQDKRQQTSKRARSVKQTSSNTHKKKEPAFAIQSTHKPSLFERNEEEQVYDNRILQCLMISPAGRLIYDYRSPLELLTTLRDAIKAHQSLYLDGSILHRDISENNIIITDPEKANGHSGMLIDLDLAKEVGGERSGARHQTGTMEFMAIEVLLNIDHTYRHDLESFFYVFIWQCARHGWKKLGQLQWLYQSSDWSEDSMLRKWCMESHEKITDLKQLQDNTETEEFERILTDDHFLPEESLMKEWYTGTYRKIARAKRTDMDVNGLEDVLAEFPPVFEFAKPLCRAIRDILFPYEGRGIVIGTPLDPKRLYIPVIKAYDDAIAEIKA
;
A
#
# COMPACT_ATOMS: atom_id res chain seq x y z
N MET A 1 -40.64 24.25 -3.74
CA MET A 1 -40.48 25.33 -2.75
C MET A 1 -40.97 24.81 -1.41
N THR A 2 -40.24 25.01 -0.32
CA THR A 2 -40.76 24.81 1.05
C THR A 2 -41.43 26.10 1.53
N GLY A 3 -42.67 26.00 2.01
CA GLY A 3 -43.30 27.10 2.75
C GLY A 3 -42.82 27.13 4.19
N LEU A 4 -42.84 28.32 4.81
CA LEU A 4 -42.76 28.45 6.26
C LEU A 4 -44.07 27.92 6.87
N SER A 5 -44.01 27.16 7.96
CA SER A 5 -45.21 26.81 8.73
C SER A 5 -45.72 28.02 9.53
N GLN A 6 -46.94 27.93 10.07
CA GLN A 6 -47.45 28.96 10.98
C GLN A 6 -46.54 29.12 12.22
N GLU A 7 -46.02 28.00 12.74
CA GLU A 7 -45.07 27.97 13.85
C GLU A 7 -43.74 28.64 13.49
N ASP A 8 -43.19 28.39 12.29
CA ASP A 8 -41.98 29.08 11.81
C ASP A 8 -42.23 30.60 11.75
N CYS A 9 -43.39 31.01 11.22
CA CYS A 9 -43.77 32.42 11.13
C CYS A 9 -43.92 33.07 12.51
N ASP A 10 -44.43 32.35 13.52
CA ASP A 10 -44.57 32.90 14.87
C ASP A 10 -43.22 32.93 15.63
N ILE A 11 -42.33 31.97 15.39
CA ILE A 11 -40.93 32.02 15.85
C ILE A 11 -40.19 33.22 15.25
N ILE A 12 -40.34 33.47 13.95
CA ILE A 12 -39.68 34.61 13.25
C ILE A 12 -40.22 35.96 13.73
N LYS A 13 -41.51 36.08 14.09
CA LYS A 13 -42.07 37.30 14.71
C LYS A 13 -41.46 37.57 16.09
N ASN A 14 -41.24 36.53 16.88
CA ASN A 14 -40.67 36.64 18.23
C ASN A 14 -39.15 36.88 18.21
N HIS A 15 -38.47 36.55 17.11
CA HIS A 15 -37.03 36.70 16.91
C HIS A 15 -36.71 37.34 15.54
N PRO A 16 -37.04 38.63 15.34
CA PRO A 16 -36.64 39.37 14.14
C PRO A 16 -35.11 39.48 14.05
N LEU A 17 -34.58 39.55 12.83
CA LEU A 17 -33.16 39.64 12.52
C LEU A 17 -32.52 40.88 13.17
N SER A 18 -31.34 40.69 13.77
CA SER A 18 -30.58 41.78 14.37
C SER A 18 -30.10 42.79 13.32
N THR A 19 -29.81 44.01 13.78
CA THR A 19 -29.23 45.07 12.94
C THR A 19 -27.83 44.75 12.40
N SER A 20 -27.20 43.67 12.87
CA SER A 20 -25.88 43.19 12.41
C SER A 20 -25.86 42.87 10.91
N VAL A 21 -26.97 42.35 10.36
CA VAL A 21 -27.10 42.04 8.93
C VAL A 21 -26.95 43.32 8.07
N ASN A 22 -27.40 44.48 8.58
CA ASN A 22 -27.30 45.76 7.86
C ASN A 22 -25.85 46.16 7.59
N GLY A 23 -24.93 45.85 8.52
CA GLY A 23 -23.50 46.15 8.39
C GLY A 23 -22.81 45.43 7.22
N LEU A 24 -23.41 44.37 6.69
CA LEU A 24 -22.89 43.61 5.55
C LEU A 24 -23.54 44.00 4.21
N GLN A 25 -24.64 44.77 4.21
CA GLN A 25 -25.40 45.09 2.99
C GLN A 25 -24.59 45.88 1.94
N GLY A 26 -23.61 46.69 2.34
CA GLY A 26 -22.70 47.37 1.41
C GLY A 26 -21.83 46.36 0.64
N ALA A 27 -21.03 45.57 1.36
CA ALA A 27 -20.16 44.54 0.78
C ALA A 27 -20.94 43.50 -0.06
N LEU A 28 -22.19 43.20 0.29
CA LEU A 28 -23.07 42.34 -0.51
C LEU A 28 -23.51 43.01 -1.82
N ARG A 29 -23.84 44.30 -1.82
CA ARG A 29 -24.13 45.06 -3.07
C ARG A 29 -22.92 45.16 -3.97
N ASP A 30 -21.74 45.38 -3.41
CA ASP A 30 -20.49 45.47 -4.19
C ASP A 30 -20.12 44.11 -4.81
N ALA A 31 -20.30 43.02 -4.06
CA ALA A 31 -20.15 41.66 -4.57
C ALA A 31 -21.16 41.36 -5.71
N GLU A 32 -22.45 41.60 -5.49
CA GLU A 32 -23.49 41.36 -6.50
C GLU A 32 -23.25 42.16 -7.77
N LYS A 33 -22.88 43.45 -7.65
CA LYS A 33 -22.57 44.33 -8.79
C LYS A 33 -21.32 43.90 -9.55
N THR A 34 -20.32 43.34 -8.87
CA THR A 34 -19.10 42.79 -9.51
C THR A 34 -19.38 41.46 -10.20
N TYR A 35 -20.33 40.69 -9.68
CA TYR A 35 -20.79 39.44 -10.29
C TYR A 35 -21.65 39.70 -11.54
N GLU A 36 -22.66 40.58 -11.46
CA GLU A 36 -23.51 40.95 -12.59
C GLU A 36 -22.73 41.63 -13.73
N SER A 37 -21.72 42.46 -13.42
CA SER A 37 -20.92 43.12 -14.47
C SER A 37 -20.06 42.15 -15.27
N ARG A 38 -19.62 41.03 -14.67
CA ARG A 38 -18.83 39.99 -15.34
C ARG A 38 -19.67 38.97 -16.10
N LEU A 39 -20.94 38.74 -15.72
CA LEU A 39 -21.88 37.95 -16.53
C LEU A 39 -22.11 38.52 -17.94
N LEU A 40 -21.83 39.82 -18.14
CA LEU A 40 -21.96 40.52 -19.41
C LEU A 40 -20.65 40.59 -20.23
N SER A 41 -19.52 40.11 -19.69
CA SER A 41 -18.22 40.06 -20.36
C SER A 41 -17.77 38.60 -20.54
N TYR A 42 -18.13 38.00 -21.67
CA TYR A 42 -18.04 36.55 -21.85
C TYR A 42 -16.64 36.08 -22.25
N ASP A 43 -15.82 35.71 -21.25
CA ASP A 43 -14.72 34.75 -21.39
C ASP A 43 -14.71 33.82 -20.15
N GLY A 44 -14.36 32.55 -20.35
CA GLY A 44 -14.68 31.42 -19.46
C GLY A 44 -13.80 31.27 -18.22
N THR A 45 -13.02 32.29 -17.83
CA THR A 45 -12.00 32.19 -16.77
C THR A 45 -12.36 32.98 -15.51
N VAL A 46 -12.89 32.28 -14.49
CA VAL A 46 -13.09 32.86 -13.16
C VAL A 46 -11.75 32.92 -12.43
N ASP A 47 -11.10 34.08 -12.47
CA ASP A 47 -9.78 34.30 -11.86
C ASP A 47 -9.76 33.94 -10.36
N ARG A 48 -8.76 33.13 -9.96
CA ARG A 48 -8.65 32.50 -8.64
C ARG A 48 -8.51 33.49 -7.48
N LEU A 49 -8.13 34.74 -7.75
CA LEU A 49 -7.95 35.78 -6.74
C LEU A 49 -9.28 36.26 -6.13
N ASP A 50 -10.33 36.44 -6.93
CA ASP A 50 -11.60 37.02 -6.46
C ASP A 50 -12.52 36.00 -5.75
N GLY A 51 -12.42 34.71 -6.08
CA GLY A 51 -13.25 33.66 -5.45
C GLY A 51 -13.19 33.70 -3.92
N LYS A 52 -12.02 34.04 -3.36
CA LYS A 52 -11.78 34.16 -1.92
C LYS A 52 -12.43 35.41 -1.32
N LEU A 53 -12.65 36.48 -2.08
CA LEU A 53 -13.39 37.67 -1.65
C LEU A 53 -14.87 37.33 -1.45
N TYR A 54 -15.49 36.71 -2.44
CA TYR A 54 -16.88 36.26 -2.38
C TYR A 54 -17.09 35.24 -1.24
N GLN A 55 -16.22 34.23 -1.15
CA GLN A 55 -16.23 33.22 -0.09
C GLN A 55 -16.16 33.85 1.32
N ASN A 56 -15.36 34.90 1.51
CA ASN A 56 -15.27 35.65 2.77
C ASN A 56 -16.54 36.44 3.10
N VAL A 57 -17.17 37.09 2.12
CA VAL A 57 -18.43 37.85 2.33
C VAL A 57 -19.59 36.90 2.64
N ILE A 58 -19.73 35.80 1.90
CA ILE A 58 -20.75 34.77 2.17
C ILE A 58 -20.52 34.08 3.51
N SER A 59 -19.26 33.77 3.88
CA SER A 59 -18.94 33.22 5.21
C SER A 59 -19.39 34.15 6.34
N LYS A 60 -19.18 35.46 6.20
CA LYS A 60 -19.68 36.46 7.17
C LYS A 60 -21.20 36.50 7.24
N LEU A 61 -21.89 36.42 6.10
CA LEU A 61 -23.36 36.38 6.06
C LEU A 61 -23.92 35.14 6.78
N VAL A 62 -23.37 33.96 6.49
CA VAL A 62 -23.76 32.69 7.13
C VAL A 62 -23.43 32.71 8.63
N TYR A 63 -22.30 33.29 9.05
CA TYR A 63 -21.94 33.44 10.46
C TYR A 63 -22.86 34.39 11.24
N ILE A 64 -23.26 35.52 10.64
CA ILE A 64 -24.24 36.43 11.26
C ILE A 64 -25.58 35.71 11.42
N LEU A 65 -26.10 35.08 10.36
CA LEU A 65 -27.35 34.33 10.39
C LEU A 65 -27.31 33.15 11.38
N LEU A 66 -26.15 32.52 11.58
CA LEU A 66 -25.95 31.49 12.60
C LEU A 66 -26.09 32.03 14.04
N GLY A 67 -25.68 33.28 14.28
CA GLY A 67 -25.78 33.95 15.57
C GLY A 67 -27.16 34.52 15.92
N GLU A 68 -28.12 34.51 14.98
CA GLU A 68 -29.47 35.04 15.19
C GLU A 68 -30.32 34.09 16.06
N SER A 69 -31.07 34.65 17.02
CA SER A 69 -31.94 33.87 17.92
C SER A 69 -32.97 33.01 17.17
N ALA A 70 -33.44 33.46 16.01
CA ALA A 70 -34.31 32.67 15.14
C ALA A 70 -33.65 31.38 14.63
N ALA A 71 -32.36 31.38 14.29
CA ALA A 71 -31.68 30.17 13.81
C ALA A 71 -31.65 29.06 14.87
N SER A 72 -31.53 29.44 16.15
CA SER A 72 -31.47 28.48 17.26
C SER A 72 -32.84 27.89 17.61
N ASN A 73 -33.93 28.62 17.33
CA ASN A 73 -35.31 28.21 17.64
C ASN A 73 -36.06 27.60 16.45
N LEU A 74 -35.70 27.94 15.20
CA LEU A 74 -36.30 27.36 14.00
C LEU A 74 -35.88 25.89 13.82
N PRO A 75 -36.81 24.93 13.68
CA PRO A 75 -36.49 23.52 13.48
C PRO A 75 -35.89 23.28 12.08
N SER A 76 -34.92 22.36 11.99
CA SER A 76 -34.44 21.90 10.68
C SER A 76 -35.52 21.08 9.97
N ARG A 77 -35.49 21.11 8.63
CA ARG A 77 -36.32 20.27 7.76
C ARG A 77 -35.55 19.06 7.21
N ILE A 78 -34.38 18.74 7.77
CA ILE A 78 -33.39 17.79 7.22
C ILE A 78 -32.75 16.89 8.30
N ASN A 79 -32.79 17.28 9.57
CA ASN A 79 -32.27 16.51 10.71
C ASN A 79 -32.99 16.93 11.99
N ASP A 80 -32.82 16.17 13.07
CA ASP A 80 -33.46 16.41 14.39
C ASP A 80 -32.85 17.61 15.17
N GLY A 81 -32.25 18.55 14.46
CA GLY A 81 -31.64 19.77 15.01
C GLY A 81 -32.37 21.04 14.56
N ASN A 82 -31.73 22.19 14.79
CA ASN A 82 -32.24 23.52 14.41
C ASN A 82 -31.51 24.09 13.18
N VAL A 83 -32.02 25.20 12.66
CA VAL A 83 -31.43 25.94 11.52
C VAL A 83 -29.98 26.36 11.82
N ALA A 84 -29.65 26.73 13.06
CA ALA A 84 -28.28 27.04 13.49
C ALA A 84 -27.32 25.86 13.26
N SER A 85 -27.68 24.63 13.68
CA SER A 85 -26.87 23.42 13.41
C SER A 85 -26.66 23.16 11.92
N ASN A 86 -27.54 23.68 11.06
CA ASN A 86 -27.48 23.51 9.61
C ASN A 86 -26.61 24.62 8.98
N LEU A 87 -26.72 25.87 9.44
CA LEU A 87 -25.85 27.00 9.06
C LEU A 87 -24.39 26.78 9.50
N ALA A 88 -24.15 26.23 10.70
CA ALA A 88 -22.79 25.91 11.17
C ALA A 88 -22.06 24.95 10.22
N LYS A 89 -22.76 23.93 9.72
CA LYS A 89 -22.22 22.96 8.73
C LYS A 89 -22.00 23.58 7.35
N LEU A 90 -22.76 24.62 6.98
CA LEU A 90 -22.49 25.39 5.76
C LEU A 90 -21.27 26.30 5.94
N PHE A 91 -21.13 26.96 7.10
CA PHE A 91 -19.95 27.75 7.44
C PHE A 91 -18.66 26.92 7.44
N GLU A 92 -18.70 25.72 8.02
CA GLU A 92 -17.57 24.78 8.01
C GLU A 92 -17.13 24.41 6.57
N ARG A 93 -18.08 24.10 5.67
CA ARG A 93 -17.79 23.87 4.24
C ARG A 93 -17.13 25.09 3.59
N LEU A 94 -17.71 26.28 3.82
CA LEU A 94 -17.19 27.55 3.29
C LEU A 94 -15.76 27.88 3.76
N GLN A 95 -15.27 27.25 4.83
CA GLN A 95 -13.88 27.39 5.30
C GLN A 95 -12.95 26.23 4.87
N THR A 96 -13.48 25.10 4.38
CA THR A 96 -12.71 23.86 4.17
C THR A 96 -12.65 23.35 2.72
N THR A 97 -13.60 23.70 1.86
CA THR A 97 -13.62 23.24 0.46
C THR A 97 -13.18 24.33 -0.52
N GLY A 98 -12.26 23.98 -1.44
CA GLY A 98 -11.81 24.88 -2.52
C GLY A 98 -12.81 25.06 -3.69
N ASN A 99 -13.95 24.37 -3.65
CA ASN A 99 -15.01 24.46 -4.67
C ASN A 99 -16.14 25.37 -4.18
N PHE A 100 -15.89 26.68 -4.16
CA PHE A 100 -16.89 27.69 -3.79
C PHE A 100 -17.57 28.25 -5.05
N ARG A 101 -18.91 28.28 -5.05
CA ARG A 101 -19.75 28.80 -6.13
C ARG A 101 -20.67 29.91 -5.60
N TYR A 102 -20.58 31.11 -6.16
CA TYR A 102 -21.39 32.26 -5.70
C TYR A 102 -22.87 32.14 -6.09
N ASP A 103 -23.16 31.54 -7.25
CA ASP A 103 -24.51 31.35 -7.78
C ASP A 103 -25.43 30.52 -6.85
N GLU A 104 -24.86 29.58 -6.08
CA GLU A 104 -25.62 28.81 -5.08
C GLU A 104 -26.15 29.69 -3.93
N TYR A 105 -25.46 30.79 -3.61
CA TYR A 105 -25.78 31.70 -2.50
C TYR A 105 -26.46 33.00 -2.96
N GLN A 106 -26.33 33.36 -4.23
CA GLN A 106 -26.91 34.57 -4.84
C GLN A 106 -28.40 34.79 -4.49
N PRO A 107 -29.30 33.77 -4.47
CA PRO A 107 -30.70 33.99 -4.10
C PRO A 107 -30.91 34.51 -2.67
N LEU A 108 -30.05 34.12 -1.72
CA LEU A 108 -30.08 34.67 -0.35
C LEU A 108 -29.53 36.10 -0.33
N VAL A 109 -28.44 36.36 -1.07
CA VAL A 109 -27.83 37.69 -1.18
C VAL A 109 -28.82 38.72 -1.74
N GLN A 110 -29.53 38.40 -2.82
CA GLN A 110 -30.51 39.30 -3.43
C GLN A 110 -31.66 39.66 -2.48
N VAL A 111 -32.14 38.72 -1.66
CA VAL A 111 -33.19 39.00 -0.66
C VAL A 111 -32.67 39.89 0.46
N VAL A 112 -31.44 39.66 0.95
CA VAL A 112 -30.79 40.52 1.95
C VAL A 112 -30.53 41.94 1.40
N ILE A 113 -30.24 42.08 0.10
CA ILE A 113 -30.01 43.37 -0.57
C ILE A 113 -31.31 44.16 -0.84
N ARG A 114 -32.39 43.49 -1.26
CA ARG A 114 -33.59 44.19 -1.79
C ARG A 114 -34.45 44.89 -0.74
N ARG A 115 -34.42 44.44 0.53
CA ARG A 115 -35.12 45.01 1.72
C ARG A 115 -36.35 45.90 1.41
N PRO A 116 -37.45 45.31 0.90
CA PRO A 116 -38.71 46.03 0.71
C PRO A 116 -39.38 46.34 2.06
N ALA A 117 -40.26 47.35 2.09
CA ALA A 117 -41.20 47.55 3.18
C ALA A 117 -42.48 46.70 2.93
N PRO A 118 -43.13 46.15 3.98
CA PRO A 118 -42.79 46.27 5.40
C PRO A 118 -41.68 45.31 5.86
N GLU A 119 -40.93 45.73 6.86
CA GLU A 119 -39.77 44.99 7.41
C GLU A 119 -40.11 43.61 8.00
N SER A 120 -41.35 43.42 8.46
CA SER A 120 -41.85 42.11 8.88
C SER A 120 -41.85 41.09 7.75
N GLN A 121 -42.21 41.50 6.52
CA GLN A 121 -42.21 40.62 5.35
C GLN A 121 -40.78 40.22 4.95
N TRP A 122 -39.85 41.18 4.95
CA TRP A 122 -38.44 40.94 4.64
C TRP A 122 -37.79 39.90 5.57
N ASN A 123 -38.14 39.90 6.86
CA ASN A 123 -37.67 38.89 7.82
C ASN A 123 -38.10 37.46 7.42
N PHE A 124 -39.36 37.26 7.02
CA PHE A 124 -39.82 35.95 6.54
C PHE A 124 -39.11 35.54 5.25
N ASP A 125 -38.92 36.47 4.31
CA ASP A 125 -38.30 36.15 3.02
C ASP A 125 -36.81 35.79 3.16
N VAL A 126 -36.06 36.43 4.08
CA VAL A 126 -34.68 36.03 4.39
C VAL A 126 -34.64 34.61 4.98
N TRP A 127 -35.45 34.30 5.99
CA TRP A 127 -35.46 32.95 6.57
C TRP A 127 -35.96 31.88 5.60
N LYS A 128 -36.91 32.22 4.72
CA LYS A 128 -37.35 31.36 3.61
C LYS A 128 -36.23 31.13 2.59
N ALA A 129 -35.41 32.14 2.27
CA ALA A 129 -34.22 31.96 1.45
C ALA A 129 -33.18 31.06 2.14
N VAL A 130 -32.95 31.23 3.45
CA VAL A 130 -32.10 30.34 4.26
C VAL A 130 -32.60 28.88 4.25
N PHE A 131 -33.89 28.64 4.40
CA PHE A 131 -34.46 27.28 4.29
C PHE A 131 -34.26 26.68 2.89
N ASN A 132 -34.44 27.45 1.81
CA ASN A 132 -34.18 26.95 0.46
C ASN A 132 -32.67 26.65 0.23
N LEU A 133 -31.76 27.50 0.74
CA LEU A 133 -30.32 27.29 0.69
C LEU A 133 -29.92 25.98 1.42
N ILE A 134 -30.41 25.83 2.65
CA ILE A 134 -30.22 24.64 3.49
C ILE A 134 -30.87 23.39 2.87
N TYR A 135 -31.92 23.51 2.07
CA TYR A 135 -32.53 22.37 1.36
C TYR A 135 -31.77 21.96 0.09
N THR A 136 -31.07 22.91 -0.55
CA THR A 136 -30.45 22.72 -1.87
C THR A 136 -29.00 22.23 -1.77
N ILE A 137 -28.15 22.96 -1.05
CA ILE A 137 -26.69 22.69 -0.97
C ILE A 137 -26.34 21.34 -0.29
N PRO A 138 -27.13 20.80 0.65
CA PRO A 138 -26.94 19.43 1.16
C PRO A 138 -27.46 18.32 0.24
N ARG A 139 -28.10 18.63 -0.89
CA ARG A 139 -28.62 17.62 -1.85
C ARG A 139 -27.74 17.45 -3.10
N THR A 140 -26.89 18.43 -3.42
CA THR A 140 -25.78 18.30 -4.38
C THR A 140 -24.54 17.60 -3.80
N SER A 141 -24.61 17.09 -2.57
CA SER A 141 -23.54 16.33 -1.92
C SER A 141 -24.12 15.20 -1.06
N THR A 142 -24.18 13.99 -1.63
CA THR A 142 -24.68 12.78 -0.96
C THR A 142 -23.92 12.53 0.35
N PRO A 143 -24.61 12.45 1.51
CA PRO A 143 -23.93 12.15 2.77
C PRO A 143 -23.35 10.72 2.75
N PRO A 144 -22.11 10.49 3.22
CA PRO A 144 -21.65 9.13 3.51
C PRO A 144 -22.50 8.55 4.64
N ALA A 145 -22.86 7.26 4.52
CA ALA A 145 -23.67 6.59 5.54
C ALA A 145 -22.99 6.65 6.91
N SER A 146 -23.72 7.14 7.92
CA SER A 146 -23.21 7.36 9.28
C SER A 146 -23.07 6.06 10.06
N VAL A 147 -22.04 5.27 9.74
CA VAL A 147 -21.52 4.23 10.65
C VAL A 147 -21.04 4.92 11.93
N PRO A 148 -21.37 4.40 13.14
CA PRO A 148 -20.88 4.97 14.39
C PRO A 148 -19.36 5.11 14.44
N ALA A 149 -18.87 6.15 15.12
CA ALA A 149 -17.45 6.50 15.19
C ALA A 149 -16.65 5.54 16.10
N THR A 150 -16.38 4.34 15.59
CA THR A 150 -15.45 3.36 16.18
C THR A 150 -14.41 2.92 15.14
N PHE A 151 -13.67 3.89 14.60
CA PHE A 151 -12.59 3.68 13.64
C PHE A 151 -11.46 4.69 13.87
N ASP A 152 -10.65 4.44 14.90
CA ASP A 152 -9.22 4.76 14.79
C ASP A 152 -8.66 3.92 13.64
N GLY A 153 -8.12 4.57 12.61
CA GLY A 153 -7.66 3.88 11.41
C GLY A 153 -6.44 3.00 11.70
N THR A 154 -6.52 1.70 11.39
CA THR A 154 -5.37 0.79 11.40
C THR A 154 -4.24 1.37 10.54
N PRO A 155 -2.98 1.36 10.99
CA PRO A 155 -1.86 1.91 10.23
C PRO A 155 -1.73 1.29 8.83
N VAL A 156 -1.42 2.14 7.85
CA VAL A 156 -1.08 1.71 6.48
C VAL A 156 0.27 1.02 6.53
N LYS A 157 0.36 -0.23 6.05
CA LYS A 157 1.63 -0.93 5.84
C LYS A 157 2.04 -0.84 4.38
N SER A 158 2.46 0.36 3.98
CA SER A 158 3.20 0.55 2.73
C SER A 158 4.55 -0.17 2.84
N THR A 159 5.09 -0.68 1.74
CA THR A 159 6.40 -1.34 1.72
C THR A 159 7.37 -0.59 0.81
N SER A 160 8.65 -0.59 1.14
CA SER A 160 9.71 0.06 0.35
C SER A 160 9.95 -0.57 -1.03
N SER A 161 9.27 -1.67 -1.35
CA SER A 161 9.21 -2.29 -2.69
C SER A 161 8.15 -1.69 -3.63
N SER A 162 7.29 -0.78 -3.15
CA SER A 162 6.17 -0.19 -3.93
C SER A 162 6.51 1.13 -4.65
N GLN A 163 7.80 1.44 -4.84
CA GLN A 163 8.25 2.64 -5.59
C GLN A 163 9.10 2.22 -6.80
N ARG A 164 8.74 2.71 -7.99
CA ARG A 164 9.49 2.47 -9.23
C ARG A 164 10.23 3.71 -9.72
N ASP A 165 11.36 3.46 -10.37
CA ASP A 165 12.14 4.35 -11.23
C ASP A 165 12.19 5.83 -10.77
N SER A 166 11.39 6.71 -11.38
CA SER A 166 11.44 8.17 -11.14
C SER A 166 10.96 8.63 -9.77
N GLU A 167 10.23 7.80 -9.01
CA GLU A 167 9.62 8.20 -7.73
C GLU A 167 10.52 7.93 -6.51
N GLN A 168 11.73 7.39 -6.71
CA GLN A 168 12.65 7.01 -5.62
C GLN A 168 13.46 8.19 -5.07
N THR A 169 12.80 9.30 -4.70
CA THR A 169 13.47 10.34 -3.90
C THR A 169 13.85 9.78 -2.53
N ARG A 170 14.99 10.21 -1.99
CA ARG A 170 15.53 9.69 -0.73
C ARG A 170 14.52 9.78 0.41
N GLU A 171 13.80 10.90 0.51
CA GLU A 171 12.88 11.17 1.62
C GLU A 171 11.66 10.24 1.60
N LEU A 172 11.13 9.92 0.42
CA LEU A 172 10.03 8.96 0.28
C LEU A 172 10.47 7.53 0.63
N VAL A 173 11.68 7.14 0.22
CA VAL A 173 12.26 5.81 0.54
C VAL A 173 12.56 5.69 2.04
N ASP A 174 13.25 6.68 2.62
CA ASP A 174 13.58 6.74 4.05
C ASP A 174 12.30 6.78 4.91
N GLN A 175 11.18 7.37 4.43
CA GLN A 175 9.87 7.29 5.08
C GLN A 175 9.24 5.89 4.99
N ARG A 176 9.13 5.28 3.80
CA ARG A 176 8.48 3.95 3.66
C ARG A 176 9.25 2.87 4.41
N ILE A 177 10.59 2.93 4.45
CA ILE A 177 11.42 2.02 5.26
C ILE A 177 11.10 2.17 6.76
N PHE A 178 10.81 3.38 7.25
CA PHE A 178 10.36 3.55 8.63
C PHE A 178 8.96 2.98 8.87
N GLU A 179 8.01 3.24 7.97
CA GLU A 179 6.65 2.65 8.05
C GLU A 179 6.69 1.11 8.07
N GLU A 180 7.63 0.52 7.32
CA GLU A 180 7.85 -0.92 7.23
C GLU A 180 8.37 -1.55 8.55
N ILE A 181 9.27 -0.88 9.28
CA ILE A 181 9.94 -1.43 10.48
C ILE A 181 9.37 -0.98 11.83
N HIS A 182 8.61 0.13 11.89
CA HIS A 182 8.33 0.79 13.19
C HIS A 182 7.52 -0.07 14.18
N ASP A 183 6.55 -0.85 13.69
CA ASP A 183 5.71 -1.75 14.49
C ASP A 183 6.42 -3.05 14.92
N CYS A 184 7.60 -3.36 14.39
CA CYS A 184 8.32 -4.63 14.63
C CYS A 184 9.79 -4.43 15.05
N THR A 185 10.14 -3.22 15.47
CA THR A 185 11.47 -2.92 16.04
C THR A 185 11.51 -3.30 17.52
N PHE A 186 12.54 -4.03 17.93
CA PHE A 186 12.84 -4.34 19.32
C PHE A 186 14.24 -3.83 19.73
N GLN A 187 14.46 -3.63 21.01
CA GLN A 187 15.74 -3.20 21.59
C GLN A 187 15.99 -3.91 22.92
N ASP A 188 17.25 -3.97 23.36
CA ASP A 188 17.66 -4.58 24.63
C ASP A 188 17.20 -6.05 24.77
N ILE A 189 17.36 -6.85 23.72
CA ILE A 189 16.98 -8.28 23.74
C ILE A 189 17.91 -9.09 24.64
N GLU A 190 17.31 -9.86 25.55
CA GLU A 190 18.00 -10.81 26.43
C GLU A 190 18.31 -12.12 25.68
N GLY A 191 19.47 -12.72 25.95
CA GLY A 191 20.03 -13.87 25.21
C GLY A 191 20.81 -13.49 23.94
N PHE A 192 20.95 -12.19 23.62
CA PHE A 192 21.55 -11.73 22.35
C PHE A 192 23.04 -12.05 22.24
N PHE A 193 23.84 -11.81 23.28
CA PHE A 193 25.28 -12.12 23.25
C PHE A 193 25.50 -13.63 23.32
N GLU A 194 24.72 -14.32 24.13
CA GLU A 194 24.72 -15.77 24.33
C GLU A 194 24.43 -16.54 23.03
N LYS A 195 23.59 -16.00 22.16
CA LYS A 195 23.24 -16.57 20.85
C LYS A 195 24.27 -16.29 19.75
N TYR A 196 24.73 -15.04 19.66
CA TYR A 196 25.54 -14.60 18.51
C TYR A 196 27.04 -14.58 18.78
N PHE A 197 27.50 -14.26 20.00
CA PHE A 197 28.90 -13.94 20.27
C PHE A 197 29.61 -14.77 21.36
N GLU A 198 28.87 -15.54 22.16
CA GLU A 198 29.44 -16.49 23.14
C GLU A 198 29.40 -17.95 22.66
N LYS A 199 30.24 -18.80 23.27
CA LYS A 199 30.24 -20.26 23.13
C LYS A 199 30.38 -20.73 21.67
N LYS A 200 31.19 -20.00 20.89
CA LYS A 200 31.54 -20.31 19.50
C LYS A 200 32.96 -20.86 19.42
N ASP A 201 33.25 -21.57 18.33
CA ASP A 201 34.59 -22.11 18.03
C ASP A 201 35.69 -21.03 17.99
N TRP A 202 35.31 -19.77 17.76
CA TRP A 202 36.21 -18.61 17.76
C TRP A 202 36.22 -17.83 19.09
N SER A 203 35.32 -18.11 20.05
CA SER A 203 35.18 -17.33 21.30
C SER A 203 36.45 -17.36 22.16
N ASP A 204 37.14 -18.49 22.27
CA ASP A 204 38.40 -18.60 23.02
C ASP A 204 39.49 -17.69 22.44
N LYS A 205 39.54 -17.54 21.11
CA LYS A 205 40.47 -16.61 20.44
C LYS A 205 40.10 -15.15 20.70
N ALA A 206 38.81 -14.82 20.69
CA ALA A 206 38.32 -13.49 21.04
C ALA A 206 38.63 -13.12 22.50
N ASP A 207 38.44 -14.05 23.43
CA ASP A 207 38.77 -13.84 24.85
C ASP A 207 40.29 -13.76 25.08
N ALA A 208 41.11 -14.57 24.40
CA ALA A 208 42.57 -14.44 24.47
C ALA A 208 43.08 -13.10 23.93
N ILE A 209 42.50 -12.60 22.82
CA ILE A 209 42.77 -11.25 22.28
C ILE A 209 42.35 -10.19 23.30
N CYS A 210 41.16 -10.30 23.88
CA CYS A 210 40.65 -9.35 24.87
C CYS A 210 41.52 -9.32 26.14
N GLN A 211 41.90 -10.48 26.69
CA GLN A 211 42.81 -10.58 27.83
C GLN A 211 44.17 -9.94 27.53
N ARG A 212 44.76 -10.20 26.36
CA ARG A 212 46.02 -9.56 25.95
C ARG A 212 45.93 -8.03 25.98
N ILE A 213 44.84 -7.46 25.46
CA ILE A 213 44.63 -6.00 25.45
C ILE A 213 44.43 -5.44 26.87
N LEU A 214 43.60 -6.10 27.69
CA LEU A 214 43.27 -5.63 29.04
C LEU A 214 44.40 -5.83 30.07
N THR A 215 45.35 -6.73 29.81
CA THR A 215 46.51 -7.00 30.70
C THR A 215 47.78 -6.25 30.32
N SER A 216 47.92 -5.73 29.09
CA SER A 216 49.11 -5.02 28.61
C SER A 216 49.24 -3.57 29.14
N GLY A 217 49.31 -3.43 30.47
CA GLY A 217 49.33 -2.17 31.20
C GLY A 217 50.65 -1.36 31.17
N SER A 218 51.17 -1.04 29.99
CA SER A 218 52.22 0.00 29.83
C SER A 218 52.28 0.64 28.43
N ASP A 219 52.34 -0.16 27.35
CA ASP A 219 52.76 0.32 26.02
C ASP A 219 51.69 0.20 24.91
N CYS A 220 50.51 -0.35 25.21
CA CYS A 220 49.47 -0.63 24.22
C CYS A 220 48.43 0.50 24.10
N ASN A 221 48.64 1.39 23.13
CA ASN A 221 47.83 2.60 22.88
C ASN A 221 46.42 2.34 22.28
N TRP A 222 45.76 1.25 22.69
CA TRP A 222 44.45 0.79 22.20
C TRP A 222 43.28 1.24 23.04
N ILE A 223 43.49 1.30 24.36
CA ILE A 223 42.45 1.48 25.37
C ILE A 223 41.82 2.89 25.29
N GLN A 224 42.55 3.87 24.76
CA GLN A 224 42.05 5.24 24.59
C GLN A 224 41.30 5.40 23.26
N PHE A 225 39.98 5.25 23.30
CA PHE A 225 39.11 5.59 22.16
C PHE A 225 39.28 7.07 21.76
N PRO A 226 39.25 7.43 20.45
CA PRO A 226 39.62 8.78 20.03
C PRO A 226 38.72 9.88 20.57
N ASN A 227 39.33 10.94 21.11
CA ASN A 227 38.65 12.14 21.59
C ASN A 227 39.30 13.40 20.97
N PRO A 228 38.58 14.20 20.15
CA PRO A 228 37.19 14.00 19.74
C PRO A 228 37.01 12.79 18.80
N PRO A 229 35.84 12.10 18.86
CA PRO A 229 35.51 10.97 17.99
C PRO A 229 35.09 11.48 16.61
N THR A 230 36.04 11.98 15.83
CA THR A 230 35.83 12.25 14.40
C THR A 230 35.86 10.93 13.63
N GLN A 231 35.17 10.90 12.49
CA GLN A 231 35.11 9.72 11.62
C GLN A 231 36.50 9.25 11.20
N ASP A 232 37.38 10.17 10.79
CA ASP A 232 38.75 9.85 10.37
C ASP A 232 39.59 9.30 11.53
N ASN A 233 39.45 9.85 12.74
CA ASN A 233 40.15 9.36 13.93
C ASN A 233 39.68 7.94 14.32
N VAL A 234 38.37 7.71 14.32
CA VAL A 234 37.76 6.41 14.66
C VAL A 234 38.12 5.36 13.63
N LEU A 235 38.06 5.68 12.33
CA LEU A 235 38.49 4.78 11.25
C LEU A 235 39.99 4.47 11.33
N THR A 236 40.84 5.46 11.64
CA THR A 236 42.29 5.25 11.81
C THR A 236 42.58 4.30 12.98
N TRP A 237 41.91 4.49 14.13
CA TRP A 237 42.00 3.60 15.28
C TRP A 237 41.49 2.18 14.94
N TRP A 238 40.35 2.07 14.25
CA TRP A 238 39.71 0.80 13.89
C TRP A 238 40.54 -0.04 12.92
N PHE A 239 41.11 0.57 11.86
CA PHE A 239 41.94 -0.18 10.90
C PHE A 239 43.28 -0.61 11.51
N ARG A 240 43.92 0.26 12.30
CA ARG A 240 45.13 -0.13 13.03
C ARG A 240 44.84 -1.32 13.96
N LEU A 241 43.71 -1.30 14.67
CA LEU A 241 43.28 -2.37 15.58
C LEU A 241 43.01 -3.69 14.81
N GLN A 242 42.40 -3.61 13.63
CA GLN A 242 42.25 -4.75 12.72
C GLN A 242 43.60 -5.33 12.26
N ASP A 243 44.56 -4.48 11.90
CA ASP A 243 45.83 -4.93 11.33
C ASP A 243 46.71 -5.60 12.41
N ASP A 244 46.71 -5.09 13.65
CA ASP A 244 47.43 -5.69 14.79
C ASP A 244 46.77 -6.98 15.34
N LEU A 245 45.43 -7.12 15.27
CA LEU A 245 44.69 -8.18 16.00
C LEU A 245 43.92 -9.17 15.13
N LEU A 246 43.51 -8.78 13.92
CA LEU A 246 42.60 -9.54 13.04
C LEU A 246 43.29 -9.96 11.72
N SER A 247 44.61 -9.82 11.62
CA SER A 247 45.42 -10.12 10.43
C SER A 247 45.23 -11.54 9.86
N GLU A 248 44.98 -12.52 10.74
CA GLU A 248 44.72 -13.93 10.38
C GLU A 248 43.26 -14.23 9.97
N SER A 249 42.32 -13.31 10.19
CA SER A 249 40.88 -13.57 10.00
C SER A 249 40.50 -13.76 8.52
N ASN A 250 39.44 -14.55 8.28
CA ASN A 250 38.90 -14.78 6.93
C ASN A 250 38.25 -13.52 6.33
N SER A 251 37.70 -12.65 7.19
CA SER A 251 37.08 -11.39 6.79
C SER A 251 37.84 -10.15 7.28
N ALA A 252 37.48 -8.98 6.76
CA ALA A 252 38.04 -7.69 7.13
C ALA A 252 37.00 -6.55 6.98
N TYR A 253 37.16 -5.53 7.81
CA TYR A 253 36.51 -4.24 7.72
C TYR A 253 37.18 -3.35 6.67
N TYR A 254 36.35 -2.57 5.99
CA TYR A 254 36.68 -1.55 5.00
C TYR A 254 35.77 -0.32 5.20
N THR A 255 36.06 0.77 4.52
CA THR A 255 35.26 2.02 4.53
C THR A 255 35.06 2.52 3.11
N THR A 256 34.04 3.36 2.88
CA THR A 256 33.82 4.03 1.59
C THR A 256 34.07 5.53 1.73
N VAL A 257 34.99 6.04 0.93
CA VAL A 257 35.40 7.46 0.91
C VAL A 257 34.44 8.28 0.04
N SER A 258 33.91 7.66 -1.01
CA SER A 258 32.90 8.23 -1.91
C SER A 258 31.72 7.28 -2.15
N LYS A 259 30.58 7.83 -2.58
CA LYS A 259 29.42 7.02 -3.04
C LYS A 259 29.69 6.19 -4.29
N ALA A 260 30.75 6.49 -5.05
CA ALA A 260 31.16 5.73 -6.22
C ALA A 260 32.06 4.52 -5.88
N ASP A 261 32.45 4.39 -4.60
CA ASP A 261 33.24 3.28 -4.09
C ASP A 261 32.36 2.04 -3.84
N LEU A 262 31.04 2.18 -3.81
CA LEU A 262 30.10 1.09 -3.54
C LEU A 262 29.14 0.88 -4.72
N THR A 263 29.19 -0.33 -5.28
CA THR A 263 28.52 -0.71 -6.54
C THR A 263 27.50 -1.83 -6.32
N GLY A 264 26.63 -2.07 -7.31
CA GLY A 264 25.60 -3.12 -7.23
C GLY A 264 24.27 -2.70 -6.58
N SER A 265 23.99 -1.39 -6.51
CA SER A 265 22.66 -0.84 -6.24
C SER A 265 22.37 0.29 -7.21
N MET A 266 21.10 0.49 -7.55
CA MET A 266 20.59 1.64 -8.31
C MET A 266 20.77 2.95 -7.53
N ALA A 267 20.79 2.88 -6.20
CA ALA A 267 20.84 4.03 -5.31
C ALA A 267 22.27 4.27 -4.83
N GLN A 268 22.86 5.42 -5.19
CA GLN A 268 24.15 5.82 -4.65
C GLN A 268 24.09 5.99 -3.12
N ARG A 269 25.00 5.31 -2.41
CA ARG A 269 25.08 5.24 -0.95
C ARG A 269 26.55 5.22 -0.53
N GLN A 270 26.81 5.62 0.71
CA GLN A 270 28.11 5.56 1.37
C GLN A 270 27.87 4.89 2.73
N VAL A 271 28.75 3.99 3.13
CA VAL A 271 28.70 3.23 4.39
C VAL A 271 30.02 3.45 5.13
N ASP A 272 29.96 3.84 6.39
CA ASP A 272 31.15 4.23 7.16
C ASP A 272 32.07 3.03 7.42
N LEU A 273 31.50 1.89 7.81
CA LEU A 273 32.19 0.61 7.98
C LEU A 273 31.42 -0.52 7.30
N LEU A 274 32.12 -1.37 6.55
CA LEU A 274 31.56 -2.60 5.99
C LEU A 274 32.52 -3.77 6.19
N LEU A 275 31.99 -4.94 6.55
CA LEU A 275 32.75 -6.18 6.58
C LEU A 275 32.57 -6.96 5.27
N ARG A 276 33.63 -7.59 4.77
CA ARG A 276 33.57 -8.62 3.71
C ARG A 276 34.71 -9.63 3.85
N ALA A 277 34.61 -10.75 3.14
CA ALA A 277 35.70 -11.72 3.02
C ALA A 277 36.99 -11.10 2.44
N ARG A 278 38.15 -11.56 2.91
CA ARG A 278 39.46 -11.25 2.32
C ARG A 278 39.66 -12.09 1.05
N SER A 279 40.05 -11.48 -0.05
CA SER A 279 40.62 -12.21 -1.19
C SER A 279 42.14 -12.30 -1.07
N GLU A 280 42.76 -13.28 -1.74
CA GLU A 280 44.22 -13.47 -1.69
C GLU A 280 45.00 -12.23 -2.15
N ARG A 281 44.51 -11.57 -3.21
CA ARG A 281 45.05 -10.29 -3.71
C ARG A 281 44.88 -9.12 -2.73
N ALA A 282 43.96 -9.21 -1.77
CA ALA A 282 43.61 -8.09 -0.90
C ALA A 282 44.50 -7.94 0.35
N ARG A 283 45.40 -8.90 0.64
CA ARG A 283 46.28 -8.89 1.83
C ARG A 283 47.39 -7.83 1.82
N SER A 284 47.57 -7.10 0.71
CA SER A 284 48.67 -6.13 0.51
C SER A 284 48.19 -4.72 0.10
N GLU A 285 46.89 -4.42 0.24
CA GLU A 285 46.26 -3.21 -0.33
C GLU A 285 45.38 -2.48 0.71
N SER A 286 45.52 -1.15 0.80
CA SER A 286 44.88 -0.29 1.80
C SER A 286 43.34 -0.44 1.91
N PRO A 287 42.75 -0.41 3.13
CA PRO A 287 41.30 -0.57 3.33
C PRO A 287 40.39 0.51 2.71
N SER A 288 40.94 1.65 2.29
CA SER A 288 40.18 2.84 1.82
C SER A 288 40.30 3.13 0.32
N ARG A 289 40.91 2.23 -0.47
CA ARG A 289 41.18 2.45 -1.92
C ARG A 289 40.46 1.48 -2.86
N LYS A 290 39.44 0.77 -2.39
CA LYS A 290 38.80 -0.31 -3.16
C LYS A 290 37.38 0.09 -3.59
N LYS A 291 37.00 -0.36 -4.79
CA LYS A 291 35.57 -0.49 -5.13
C LYS A 291 35.03 -1.75 -4.47
N HIS A 292 33.89 -1.61 -3.83
CA HIS A 292 33.12 -2.63 -3.13
C HIS A 292 31.82 -2.91 -3.89
N HIS A 293 31.22 -4.07 -3.66
CA HIS A 293 29.94 -4.45 -4.24
C HIS A 293 29.00 -4.95 -3.14
N TRP A 294 27.73 -4.54 -3.13
CA TRP A 294 26.77 -4.91 -2.07
C TRP A 294 26.63 -6.43 -1.85
N LYS A 295 26.78 -7.22 -2.92
CA LYS A 295 26.79 -8.70 -2.88
C LYS A 295 27.88 -9.30 -1.97
N ASP A 296 28.97 -8.57 -1.74
CA ASP A 296 30.13 -9.06 -0.97
C ASP A 296 30.04 -8.70 0.52
N ILE A 297 29.05 -7.89 0.93
CA ILE A 297 28.99 -7.28 2.28
C ILE A 297 28.38 -8.25 3.29
N LEU A 298 29.15 -8.57 4.32
CA LEU A 298 28.78 -9.48 5.40
C LEU A 298 28.14 -8.75 6.59
N VAL A 299 28.60 -7.55 6.93
CA VAL A 299 28.09 -6.72 8.06
C VAL A 299 28.18 -5.24 7.66
N VAL A 300 27.21 -4.41 8.09
CA VAL A 300 27.22 -2.94 7.87
C VAL A 300 27.32 -2.17 9.19
N GLY A 301 28.09 -1.09 9.21
CA GLY A 301 28.37 -0.26 10.37
C GLY A 301 28.24 1.23 10.11
N GLU A 302 27.59 1.94 11.02
CA GLU A 302 27.36 3.39 11.00
C GLU A 302 28.16 4.10 12.11
N LEU A 303 28.78 5.25 11.80
CA LEU A 303 29.56 6.05 12.75
C LEU A 303 28.89 7.42 13.02
N LYS A 304 28.49 7.67 14.27
CA LYS A 304 27.87 8.92 14.71
C LYS A 304 28.76 9.67 15.71
N LYS A 305 28.75 11.01 15.63
CA LYS A 305 29.60 11.89 16.46
C LYS A 305 29.08 12.11 17.89
N PRO A 306 27.86 12.65 18.13
CA PRO A 306 27.34 12.84 19.49
C PRO A 306 26.50 11.65 19.97
N ASP A 307 26.80 11.14 21.16
CA ASP A 307 26.18 9.98 21.84
C ASP A 307 24.64 9.91 21.81
N ASP A 308 23.95 11.05 21.75
CA ASP A 308 22.50 11.14 21.72
C ASP A 308 21.87 10.54 20.46
N LYS A 309 22.67 10.35 19.39
CA LYS A 309 22.17 9.86 18.09
C LYS A 309 22.01 8.35 17.96
N LEU A 310 22.59 7.54 18.85
CA LEU A 310 22.62 6.07 18.72
C LEU A 310 21.20 5.49 18.50
N ARG A 311 20.27 5.74 19.43
CA ARG A 311 18.88 5.26 19.38
C ARG A 311 17.90 6.26 18.74
N THR A 312 18.34 7.07 17.77
CA THR A 312 17.44 7.96 17.02
C THR A 312 16.80 7.26 15.82
N LYS A 313 15.57 7.69 15.45
CA LYS A 313 14.91 7.29 14.20
C LYS A 313 15.84 7.45 12.98
N ALA A 314 16.62 8.53 12.93
CA ALA A 314 17.52 8.80 11.80
C ALA A 314 18.62 7.73 11.65
N THR A 315 19.27 7.33 12.74
CA THR A 315 20.31 6.28 12.74
C THR A 315 19.72 4.92 12.36
N LEU A 316 18.58 4.53 12.95
CA LEU A 316 17.94 3.26 12.59
C LEU A 316 17.50 3.22 11.12
N VAL A 317 16.88 4.28 10.60
CA VAL A 317 16.47 4.34 9.19
C VAL A 317 17.69 4.27 8.27
N GLN A 318 18.78 4.98 8.57
CA GLN A 318 20.00 4.92 7.75
C GLN A 318 20.61 3.51 7.69
N ILE A 319 20.69 2.81 8.83
CA ILE A 319 21.15 1.41 8.88
C ILE A 319 20.19 0.49 8.13
N SER A 320 18.88 0.69 8.28
CA SER A 320 17.85 -0.04 7.55
C SER A 320 17.99 0.13 6.04
N CYS A 321 18.32 1.34 5.57
CA CYS A 321 18.60 1.59 4.15
C CYS A 321 19.81 0.78 3.65
N TYR A 322 20.87 0.60 4.43
CA TYR A 322 21.99 -0.28 4.04
C TYR A 322 21.61 -1.76 4.05
N VAL A 323 20.88 -2.21 5.08
CA VAL A 323 20.36 -3.58 5.18
C VAL A 323 19.46 -3.94 4.00
N ARG A 324 18.63 -2.99 3.54
CA ARG A 324 17.81 -3.17 2.34
C ARG A 324 18.66 -3.43 1.10
N GLU A 325 19.73 -2.67 0.87
CA GLU A 325 20.61 -2.90 -0.29
C GLU A 325 21.41 -4.21 -0.17
N VAL A 326 21.80 -4.62 1.04
CA VAL A 326 22.35 -5.97 1.29
C VAL A 326 21.33 -7.06 0.93
N PHE A 327 20.07 -6.95 1.36
CA PHE A 327 19.01 -7.90 1.00
C PHE A 327 18.66 -7.90 -0.49
N VAL A 328 18.82 -6.79 -1.21
CA VAL A 328 18.64 -6.74 -2.67
C VAL A 328 19.78 -7.46 -3.39
N ALA A 329 21.03 -7.23 -2.96
CA ALA A 329 22.20 -7.85 -3.59
C ALA A 329 22.47 -9.30 -3.15
N GLN A 330 21.83 -9.75 -2.06
CA GLN A 330 21.94 -11.08 -1.46
C GLN A 330 20.52 -11.60 -1.13
N PRO A 331 19.67 -11.86 -2.15
CA PRO A 331 18.24 -12.05 -1.96
C PRO A 331 17.84 -13.28 -1.15
N THR A 332 18.66 -14.34 -1.25
CA THR A 332 18.54 -15.62 -0.52
C THR A 332 19.02 -15.55 0.93
N ARG A 333 19.49 -14.38 1.39
CA ARG A 333 19.99 -14.21 2.76
C ARG A 333 18.86 -14.26 3.79
N ARG A 334 19.10 -14.98 4.89
CA ARG A 334 18.14 -15.20 5.98
C ARG A 334 18.03 -14.00 6.92
N PHE A 335 19.17 -13.44 7.32
CA PHE A 335 19.25 -12.24 8.14
C PHE A 335 20.57 -11.47 7.88
N VAL A 336 20.59 -10.19 8.27
CA VAL A 336 21.74 -9.30 8.13
C VAL A 336 22.14 -8.76 9.51
N HIS A 337 23.44 -8.85 9.82
CA HIS A 337 24.03 -8.17 10.97
C HIS A 337 24.38 -6.73 10.63
N ALA A 338 24.17 -5.84 11.58
CA ALA A 338 24.54 -4.44 11.52
C ALA A 338 25.00 -3.91 12.90
N PHE A 339 25.62 -2.73 12.92
CA PHE A 339 25.93 -2.04 14.18
C PHE A 339 25.97 -0.51 14.01
N ALA A 340 25.83 0.18 15.13
CA ALA A 340 26.03 1.62 15.24
C ALA A 340 27.09 1.90 16.31
N VAL A 341 28.02 2.81 16.05
CA VAL A 341 28.96 3.35 17.05
C VAL A 341 28.76 4.85 17.17
N CYS A 342 28.67 5.36 18.40
CA CYS A 342 28.26 6.71 18.71
C CYS A 342 29.00 7.20 19.97
N GLY A 343 30.06 7.99 19.80
CA GLY A 343 31.04 8.18 20.88
C GLY A 343 31.65 6.83 21.30
N THR A 344 31.79 6.58 22.60
CA THR A 344 32.24 5.26 23.11
C THR A 344 31.13 4.21 23.11
N LYS A 345 29.89 4.53 22.69
CA LYS A 345 28.76 3.60 22.79
C LYS A 345 28.55 2.83 21.48
N MET A 346 28.35 1.52 21.58
CA MET A 346 28.03 0.65 20.45
C MET A 346 26.71 -0.09 20.70
N GLU A 347 25.88 -0.20 19.67
CA GLU A 347 24.68 -1.03 19.67
C GLU A 347 24.69 -1.96 18.45
N ILE A 348 24.47 -3.25 18.68
CA ILE A 348 24.49 -4.29 17.65
C ILE A 348 23.05 -4.60 17.25
N TRP A 349 22.81 -4.80 15.97
CA TRP A 349 21.50 -5.01 15.38
C TRP A 349 21.48 -6.24 14.48
N VAL A 350 20.40 -7.03 14.56
CA VAL A 350 20.09 -8.08 13.58
C VAL A 350 18.77 -7.72 12.89
N PHE A 351 18.76 -7.88 11.58
CA PHE A 351 17.58 -7.66 10.73
C PHE A 351 17.22 -8.98 10.03
N ASP A 352 16.05 -9.52 10.34
CA ASP A 352 15.43 -10.60 9.56
C ASP A 352 14.15 -10.09 8.86
N ARG A 353 13.46 -11.00 8.15
CA ARG A 353 12.25 -10.68 7.38
C ARG A 353 11.01 -10.38 8.21
N SER A 354 11.10 -10.39 9.55
CA SER A 354 10.02 -10.05 10.48
C SER A 354 10.29 -8.82 11.37
N GLY A 355 11.50 -8.26 11.35
CA GLY A 355 11.79 -6.94 11.93
C GLY A 355 13.17 -6.84 12.62
N PRO A 356 13.70 -5.63 12.81
CA PRO A 356 14.98 -5.41 13.48
C PRO A 356 14.91 -5.62 15.00
N TYR A 357 15.99 -6.14 15.57
CA TYR A 357 16.20 -6.24 17.01
C TYR A 357 17.64 -5.95 17.40
N SER A 358 17.84 -5.28 18.54
CA SER A 358 19.18 -4.91 19.03
C SER A 358 19.60 -5.57 20.34
N SER A 359 20.92 -5.59 20.54
CA SER A 359 21.57 -5.84 21.82
C SER A 359 21.25 -4.76 22.85
N SER A 360 21.69 -4.98 24.09
CA SER A 360 21.99 -3.86 24.99
C SER A 360 23.11 -2.98 24.42
N ILE A 361 23.16 -1.71 24.83
CA ILE A 361 24.27 -0.81 24.49
C ILE A 361 25.51 -1.25 25.27
N ILE A 362 26.64 -1.42 24.58
CA ILE A 362 27.95 -1.72 25.16
C ILE A 362 28.93 -0.55 24.98
N ASP A 363 29.99 -0.53 25.78
CA ASP A 363 31.07 0.46 25.67
C ASP A 363 32.22 -0.07 24.80
N VAL A 364 32.78 0.79 23.96
CA VAL A 364 33.94 0.51 23.12
C VAL A 364 35.18 0.46 24.01
N CYS A 365 35.91 -0.66 23.97
CA CYS A 365 36.89 -1.16 24.95
C CYS A 365 36.34 -2.11 26.04
N SER A 366 35.03 -2.43 26.07
CA SER A 366 34.52 -3.56 26.87
C SER A 366 34.93 -4.93 26.28
N ARG A 367 34.86 -6.00 27.07
CA ARG A 367 35.06 -7.39 26.57
C ARG A 367 34.10 -7.74 25.43
N GLN A 368 32.84 -7.34 25.56
CA GLN A 368 31.80 -7.56 24.55
C GLN A 368 32.13 -6.86 23.22
N PHE A 369 32.76 -5.68 23.24
CA PHE A 369 33.20 -4.99 22.03
C PHE A 369 34.21 -5.84 21.23
N PHE A 370 35.23 -6.41 21.91
CA PHE A 370 36.21 -7.27 21.26
C PHE A 370 35.62 -8.61 20.79
N GLN A 371 34.69 -9.19 21.54
CA GLN A 371 33.96 -10.39 21.12
C GLN A 371 33.11 -10.15 19.86
N VAL A 372 32.43 -9.00 19.76
CA VAL A 372 31.69 -8.61 18.54
C VAL A 372 32.62 -8.40 17.36
N LEU A 373 33.73 -7.69 17.56
CA LEU A 373 34.67 -7.36 16.50
C LEU A 373 35.42 -8.59 15.95
N VAL A 374 35.99 -9.42 16.82
CA VAL A 374 36.65 -10.68 16.42
C VAL A 374 35.61 -11.65 15.85
N GLY A 375 34.45 -11.75 16.49
CA GLY A 375 33.38 -12.65 16.09
C GLY A 375 32.95 -12.41 14.66
N TYR A 376 32.62 -11.17 14.30
CA TYR A 376 32.27 -10.84 12.92
C TYR A 376 33.34 -11.21 11.88
N THR A 377 34.64 -11.14 12.20
CA THR A 377 35.68 -11.54 11.23
C THR A 377 35.91 -13.05 11.13
N MET A 378 35.32 -13.84 12.03
CA MET A 378 35.53 -15.30 12.16
C MET A 378 34.25 -16.15 12.11
N MET A 379 33.06 -15.53 12.20
CA MET A 379 31.76 -16.18 12.05
C MET A 379 31.65 -16.93 10.72
N SER A 380 30.95 -18.06 10.78
CA SER A 380 30.55 -18.85 9.62
C SER A 380 29.48 -18.14 8.77
N ASP A 381 29.34 -18.57 7.50
CA ASP A 381 28.25 -18.16 6.61
C ASP A 381 26.85 -18.33 7.24
N GLU A 382 26.68 -19.38 8.07
CA GLU A 382 25.48 -19.65 8.86
C GLU A 382 25.22 -18.55 9.90
N GLU A 383 26.22 -18.21 10.71
CA GLU A 383 26.12 -17.20 11.77
C GLU A 383 25.98 -15.78 11.22
N LEU A 384 26.52 -15.53 10.02
CA LEU A 384 26.32 -14.30 9.26
C LEU A 384 24.95 -14.24 8.56
N GLY A 385 24.20 -15.35 8.53
CA GLY A 385 22.84 -15.43 7.99
C GLY A 385 22.73 -15.65 6.49
N LEU A 386 23.81 -16.06 5.81
CA LEU A 386 23.84 -16.37 4.38
C LEU A 386 23.04 -17.66 4.04
N ASP A 387 22.80 -17.91 2.75
CA ASP A 387 22.21 -19.18 2.30
C ASP A 387 23.21 -20.34 2.37
N THR A 388 22.96 -21.26 3.29
CA THR A 388 23.63 -22.57 3.41
C THR A 388 22.88 -23.70 2.67
N TYR A 389 21.64 -23.42 2.23
CA TYR A 389 20.71 -24.39 1.64
C TYR A 389 20.74 -24.44 0.09
N ILE A 390 21.52 -23.56 -0.55
CA ILE A 390 21.76 -23.60 -2.01
C ILE A 390 23.16 -24.18 -2.24
N ALA A 391 23.21 -25.44 -2.68
CA ALA A 391 24.45 -26.10 -3.06
C ALA A 391 25.03 -25.47 -4.32
N ARG A 392 26.35 -25.27 -4.33
CA ARG A 392 27.12 -24.69 -5.44
C ARG A 392 28.16 -25.73 -5.87
N ASP A 393 28.23 -26.05 -7.17
CA ASP A 393 29.23 -26.99 -7.70
C ASP A 393 30.57 -26.29 -8.00
N GLU A 394 31.56 -27.06 -8.48
CA GLU A 394 32.91 -26.57 -8.81
C GLU A 394 32.91 -25.50 -9.94
N ALA A 395 31.89 -25.48 -10.78
CA ALA A 395 31.68 -24.46 -11.81
C ALA A 395 30.83 -23.26 -11.32
N GLY A 396 30.39 -23.28 -10.06
CA GLY A 396 29.57 -22.25 -9.43
C GLY A 396 28.07 -22.36 -9.73
N ASN A 397 27.60 -23.43 -10.39
CA ASN A 397 26.17 -23.60 -10.67
C ASN A 397 25.39 -23.80 -9.36
N LYS A 398 24.28 -23.10 -9.21
CA LYS A 398 23.42 -23.16 -8.03
C LYS A 398 22.40 -24.29 -8.15
N SER A 399 22.12 -24.97 -7.05
CA SER A 399 21.07 -25.98 -6.99
C SER A 399 20.47 -26.12 -5.59
N ILE A 400 19.23 -26.59 -5.53
CA ILE A 400 18.50 -26.86 -4.28
C ILE A 400 17.78 -28.20 -4.34
N SER A 401 17.60 -28.83 -3.19
CA SER A 401 16.83 -30.06 -3.02
C SER A 401 15.43 -29.74 -2.47
N ILE A 402 14.38 -30.17 -3.18
CA ILE A 402 12.97 -29.98 -2.77
C ILE A 402 12.18 -31.29 -2.93
N LYS A 403 11.03 -31.43 -2.26
CA LYS A 403 10.19 -32.63 -2.37
C LYS A 403 9.22 -32.53 -3.55
N ARG A 404 8.89 -33.67 -4.17
CA ARG A 404 7.75 -33.79 -5.09
C ARG A 404 6.42 -33.52 -4.36
N PRO A 405 5.41 -32.92 -5.02
CA PRO A 405 4.09 -32.68 -4.41
C PRO A 405 3.37 -33.99 -4.08
N GLY A 406 2.42 -33.92 -3.15
CA GLY A 406 1.56 -35.06 -2.77
C GLY A 406 2.22 -36.10 -1.88
N ASN A 407 2.63 -35.72 -0.67
CA ASN A 407 3.14 -36.60 0.41
C ASN A 407 4.34 -37.50 0.04
N SER A 408 5.04 -37.25 -1.07
CA SER A 408 6.20 -38.04 -1.45
C SER A 408 7.44 -37.68 -0.60
N GLU A 409 8.21 -38.70 -0.20
CA GLU A 409 9.55 -38.50 0.35
C GLU A 409 10.62 -38.36 -0.75
N GLU A 410 10.23 -38.47 -2.02
CA GLU A 410 11.12 -38.27 -3.17
C GLU A 410 11.61 -36.82 -3.25
N ILE A 411 12.92 -36.66 -3.11
CA ILE A 411 13.63 -35.39 -3.23
C ILE A 411 14.12 -35.24 -4.67
N MET A 412 13.70 -34.17 -5.34
CA MET A 412 14.27 -33.71 -6.61
C MET A 412 15.38 -32.69 -6.37
N LYS A 413 16.39 -32.67 -7.25
CA LYS A 413 17.42 -31.64 -7.29
C LYS A 413 17.12 -30.67 -8.43
N VAL A 414 16.93 -29.40 -8.10
CA VAL A 414 16.59 -28.33 -9.04
C VAL A 414 17.83 -27.46 -9.26
N GLN A 415 18.20 -27.23 -10.52
CA GLN A 415 19.23 -26.25 -10.90
C GLN A 415 18.60 -24.85 -10.93
N LEU A 416 19.28 -23.88 -10.32
CA LEU A 416 18.88 -22.47 -10.30
C LEU A 416 19.77 -21.68 -11.27
N ARG A 417 19.18 -20.94 -12.19
CA ARG A 417 19.87 -20.14 -13.21
C ARG A 417 19.83 -18.64 -12.83
N GLU A 418 19.32 -17.81 -13.74
CA GLU A 418 19.16 -16.37 -13.56
C GLU A 418 18.05 -16.00 -12.56
N ILE A 419 18.12 -14.78 -12.02
CA ILE A 419 17.09 -14.20 -11.14
C ILE A 419 16.10 -13.45 -12.03
N LEU A 420 14.85 -13.90 -12.04
CA LEU A 420 13.73 -13.28 -12.75
C LEU A 420 13.09 -12.14 -11.94
N PHE A 421 13.10 -12.26 -10.60
CA PHE A 421 12.51 -11.25 -9.70
C PHE A 421 13.15 -11.27 -8.30
N CYS A 422 13.21 -10.10 -7.65
CA CYS A 422 13.64 -9.93 -6.26
C CYS A 422 12.87 -8.77 -5.60
N GLN A 423 12.28 -8.99 -4.42
CA GLN A 423 11.55 -7.95 -3.69
C GLN A 423 12.49 -7.02 -2.87
N SER A 424 12.62 -5.77 -3.31
CA SER A 424 13.45 -4.73 -2.68
C SER A 424 12.84 -4.10 -1.42
N ALA A 425 12.72 -4.90 -0.36
CA ALA A 425 12.27 -4.50 0.98
C ALA A 425 12.94 -5.36 2.07
N ILE A 426 12.75 -4.99 3.34
CA ILE A 426 13.31 -5.66 4.53
C ILE A 426 12.27 -6.63 5.12
N VAL A 427 11.16 -6.11 5.67
CA VAL A 427 10.17 -6.84 6.48
C VAL A 427 9.02 -7.36 5.62
N CYS A 428 9.39 -8.05 4.55
CA CYS A 428 8.51 -8.47 3.46
C CYS A 428 8.47 -10.00 3.33
N ARG A 429 7.85 -10.51 2.23
CA ARG A 429 7.98 -11.93 1.85
C ARG A 429 9.40 -12.26 1.35
N GLY A 430 10.22 -11.25 1.03
CA GLY A 430 11.55 -11.44 0.46
C GLY A 430 11.53 -12.17 -0.88
N THR A 431 10.42 -12.08 -1.61
CA THR A 431 10.12 -12.96 -2.75
C THR A 431 11.23 -12.87 -3.80
N THR A 432 11.84 -14.01 -4.08
CA THR A 432 12.96 -14.14 -5.03
C THR A 432 12.66 -15.29 -5.98
N CYS A 433 12.60 -15.01 -7.28
CA CYS A 433 12.27 -16.00 -8.29
C CYS A 433 13.48 -16.25 -9.19
N PHE A 434 13.90 -17.52 -9.31
CA PHE A 434 14.92 -17.95 -10.25
C PHE A 434 14.28 -18.71 -11.42
N LEU A 435 14.83 -18.54 -12.63
CA LEU A 435 14.60 -19.53 -13.69
C LEU A 435 15.24 -20.85 -13.24
N ALA A 436 14.48 -21.94 -13.34
CA ALA A 436 14.82 -23.21 -12.71
C ALA A 436 14.51 -24.41 -13.61
N ASN A 437 15.28 -25.49 -13.46
CA ASN A 437 15.13 -26.70 -14.26
C ASN A 437 15.49 -27.93 -13.41
N ASP A 438 14.66 -28.99 -13.43
CA ASP A 438 14.87 -30.24 -12.68
C ASP A 438 15.53 -31.36 -13.53
N GLY A 439 15.89 -31.05 -14.77
CA GLY A 439 16.38 -31.99 -15.78
C GLY A 439 15.31 -32.48 -16.75
N GLN A 440 14.03 -32.19 -16.51
CA GLN A 440 12.89 -32.59 -17.36
C GLN A 440 11.97 -31.42 -17.70
N VAL A 441 11.72 -30.54 -16.74
CA VAL A 441 10.77 -29.41 -16.83
C VAL A 441 11.49 -28.10 -16.48
N GLU A 442 11.28 -27.10 -17.33
CA GLU A 442 11.67 -25.72 -17.04
C GLU A 442 10.53 -24.96 -16.35
N GLY A 443 10.88 -24.10 -15.41
CA GLY A 443 9.93 -23.43 -14.53
C GLY A 443 10.60 -22.35 -13.68
N VAL A 444 9.93 -21.96 -12.61
CA VAL A 444 10.37 -20.90 -11.70
C VAL A 444 10.50 -21.46 -10.29
N ALA A 445 11.66 -21.27 -9.67
CA ALA A 445 11.88 -21.53 -8.24
C ALA A 445 11.67 -20.22 -7.45
N LYS A 446 10.51 -20.11 -6.79
CA LYS A 446 10.11 -19.02 -5.90
C LYS A 446 10.57 -19.32 -4.48
N PHE A 447 11.44 -18.47 -3.94
CA PHE A 447 11.77 -18.40 -2.52
C PHE A 447 10.92 -17.33 -1.86
N SER A 448 10.27 -17.64 -0.73
CA SER A 448 9.46 -16.66 0.02
C SER A 448 9.35 -16.99 1.50
N TRP A 449 9.20 -15.94 2.30
CA TRP A 449 8.89 -15.97 3.72
C TRP A 449 7.38 -15.78 3.93
N VAL A 450 6.68 -16.88 4.21
CA VAL A 450 5.22 -16.90 4.35
C VAL A 450 4.85 -17.01 5.82
N SER A 451 3.82 -16.29 6.28
CA SER A 451 3.36 -16.38 7.68
C SER A 451 2.76 -17.75 7.98
N ASP A 452 3.16 -18.33 9.11
CA ASP A 452 2.67 -19.62 9.63
C ASP A 452 1.15 -19.62 9.93
N LYS A 453 0.54 -18.44 10.07
CA LYS A 453 -0.90 -18.25 10.25
C LYS A 453 -1.73 -18.44 8.97
N ARG A 454 -1.11 -18.78 7.84
CA ARG A 454 -1.76 -18.98 6.54
C ARG A 454 -1.57 -20.40 6.04
N ARG A 455 -2.53 -20.85 5.22
CA ARG A 455 -2.38 -22.06 4.42
C ARG A 455 -1.23 -21.87 3.40
N PRO A 456 -0.30 -22.82 3.26
CA PRO A 456 0.78 -22.73 2.28
C PRO A 456 0.27 -22.64 0.84
N GLU A 457 0.92 -21.81 0.02
CA GLU A 457 0.66 -21.71 -1.42
C GLU A 457 0.73 -23.07 -2.12
N ALA A 458 1.67 -23.93 -1.72
CA ALA A 458 1.83 -25.28 -2.27
C ALA A 458 0.53 -26.12 -2.17
N GLU A 459 -0.18 -26.05 -1.04
CA GLU A 459 -1.46 -26.75 -0.89
C GLU A 459 -2.55 -26.20 -1.81
N LEU A 460 -2.57 -24.89 -2.03
CA LEU A 460 -3.57 -24.22 -2.87
C LEU A 460 -3.33 -24.56 -4.35
N LEU A 461 -2.08 -24.64 -4.79
CA LEU A 461 -1.70 -25.09 -6.13
C LEU A 461 -1.96 -26.60 -6.34
N GLU A 462 -1.64 -27.45 -5.36
CA GLU A 462 -2.04 -28.86 -5.39
C GLU A 462 -3.56 -29.02 -5.46
N MET A 463 -4.31 -28.22 -4.68
CA MET A 463 -5.76 -28.28 -4.66
C MET A 463 -6.38 -27.79 -5.97
N ALA A 464 -5.84 -26.74 -6.58
CA ALA A 464 -6.22 -26.28 -7.92
C ALA A 464 -5.97 -27.38 -8.96
N SER A 465 -4.80 -28.04 -8.92
CA SER A 465 -4.49 -29.17 -9.80
C SER A 465 -5.40 -30.39 -9.55
N ARG A 466 -5.76 -30.68 -8.29
CA ARG A 466 -6.68 -31.78 -7.91
C ARG A 466 -8.14 -31.51 -8.32
N LYS A 467 -8.55 -30.23 -8.36
CA LYS A 467 -9.86 -29.77 -8.86
C LYS A 467 -9.86 -29.48 -10.37
N ASN A 468 -8.77 -29.80 -11.09
CA ASN A 468 -8.60 -29.58 -12.53
C ASN A 468 -8.83 -28.12 -12.99
N VAL A 469 -8.35 -27.15 -12.20
CA VAL A 469 -8.36 -25.73 -12.56
C VAL A 469 -7.47 -25.49 -13.79
N GLN A 470 -7.96 -24.70 -14.75
CA GLN A 470 -7.25 -24.34 -15.98
C GLN A 470 -6.56 -22.96 -15.85
N GLY A 471 -5.51 -22.72 -16.65
CA GLY A 471 -4.81 -21.42 -16.74
C GLY A 471 -4.05 -20.95 -15.50
N VAL A 472 -3.88 -21.80 -14.48
CA VAL A 472 -3.08 -21.50 -13.27
C VAL A 472 -1.80 -22.33 -13.29
N ALA A 473 -0.66 -21.75 -12.89
CA ALA A 473 0.61 -22.47 -12.89
C ALA A 473 0.57 -23.71 -11.98
N ARG A 474 1.33 -24.74 -12.36
CA ARG A 474 1.32 -26.05 -11.70
C ARG A 474 2.54 -26.20 -10.79
N ILE A 475 2.32 -26.71 -9.58
CA ILE A 475 3.41 -27.09 -8.66
C ILE A 475 4.18 -28.30 -9.20
N ILE A 476 5.51 -28.17 -9.21
CA ILE A 476 6.49 -29.20 -9.60
C ILE A 476 7.16 -29.79 -8.34
N GLY A 477 7.39 -28.97 -7.32
CA GLY A 477 7.94 -29.39 -6.02
C GLY A 477 7.95 -28.27 -4.99
N HIS A 478 8.16 -28.59 -3.72
CA HIS A 478 8.29 -27.60 -2.64
C HIS A 478 9.17 -28.09 -1.50
N GLY A 479 9.70 -27.17 -0.69
CA GLY A 479 10.52 -27.47 0.48
C GLY A 479 10.52 -26.33 1.49
N VAL A 480 10.39 -26.69 2.77
CA VAL A 480 10.57 -25.75 3.90
C VAL A 480 12.04 -25.75 4.29
N ILE A 481 12.60 -24.55 4.55
CA ILE A 481 14.03 -24.34 4.80
C ILE A 481 14.27 -24.01 6.29
N THR A 482 13.54 -23.04 6.85
CA THR A 482 13.68 -22.60 8.26
C THR A 482 12.51 -21.67 8.64
N SER A 483 12.29 -21.40 9.92
CA SER A 483 11.36 -20.36 10.39
C SER A 483 12.04 -19.23 11.17
N ILE A 484 11.36 -18.09 11.29
CA ILE A 484 11.79 -16.96 12.12
C ILE A 484 11.89 -17.38 13.60
N ASN A 485 11.00 -18.27 14.07
CA ASN A 485 11.11 -18.84 15.42
C ASN A 485 12.41 -19.65 15.62
N ASP A 486 12.86 -20.41 14.63
CA ASP A 486 14.16 -21.11 14.69
C ASP A 486 15.32 -20.11 14.70
N LEU A 487 15.29 -19.14 13.78
CA LEU A 487 16.31 -18.09 13.68
C LEU A 487 16.40 -17.24 14.96
N ARG A 488 15.28 -16.98 15.65
CA ARG A 488 15.21 -16.23 16.91
C ARG A 488 15.30 -17.12 18.16
N GLY A 489 15.40 -18.44 18.03
CA GLY A 489 15.47 -19.37 19.15
C GLY A 489 16.61 -19.02 20.12
N GLY A 490 16.33 -19.02 21.42
CA GLY A 490 17.26 -18.61 22.48
C GLY A 490 17.26 -17.12 22.83
N LEU A 491 16.48 -16.29 22.12
CA LEU A 491 16.26 -14.88 22.48
C LEU A 491 14.94 -14.69 23.26
N ILE A 492 14.92 -13.77 24.21
CA ILE A 492 13.72 -13.40 24.98
C ILE A 492 13.21 -12.04 24.49
N PHE A 493 11.99 -12.03 23.95
CA PHE A 493 11.31 -10.83 23.48
C PHE A 493 10.22 -10.42 24.47
N ASN A 494 10.30 -9.19 24.98
CA ASN A 494 9.25 -8.58 25.82
C ASN A 494 8.09 -8.05 24.96
N ASP A 495 6.86 -8.04 25.49
CA ASP A 495 5.60 -7.61 24.81
C ASP A 495 5.54 -6.14 24.37
N LYS A 496 6.66 -5.42 24.39
CA LYS A 496 6.78 -3.98 24.13
C LYS A 496 7.75 -3.73 22.98
N HIS A 497 7.21 -3.62 21.77
CA HIS A 497 7.93 -3.03 20.64
C HIS A 497 8.46 -1.63 21.01
N HIS A 498 9.54 -1.19 20.35
CA HIS A 498 10.07 0.17 20.58
C HIS A 498 9.07 1.23 20.10
N THR A 499 8.38 1.89 21.03
CA THR A 499 7.44 2.97 20.71
C THR A 499 8.18 4.27 20.36
N PHE A 500 8.46 4.48 19.09
CA PHE A 500 8.98 5.76 18.59
C PHE A 500 8.05 6.91 19.00
N ARG A 501 8.62 7.99 19.56
CA ARG A 501 7.88 9.22 19.86
C ARG A 501 7.53 9.97 18.57
N SER A 502 6.43 9.60 17.94
CA SER A 502 5.74 10.49 16.99
C SER A 502 5.40 11.81 17.68
N ALA A 503 5.57 12.93 16.98
CA ALA A 503 4.98 14.19 17.41
C ALA A 503 3.44 14.01 17.55
N PRO A 504 2.79 14.66 18.53
CA PRO A 504 1.42 14.35 18.87
C PRO A 504 0.43 14.84 17.80
N LEU A 505 0.01 13.94 16.91
CA LEU A 505 -1.40 13.89 16.55
C LEU A 505 -2.18 13.68 17.86
N SER A 506 -3.22 14.48 18.07
CA SER A 506 -3.77 14.80 19.41
C SER A 506 -4.42 13.60 20.13
N LYS A 507 -3.61 12.79 20.81
CA LYS A 507 -4.07 11.79 21.77
C LYS A 507 -4.50 12.45 23.08
N ALA A 508 -5.74 12.90 23.15
CA ALA A 508 -6.39 13.20 24.43
C ALA A 508 -6.55 11.89 25.24
N PRO A 509 -6.29 11.88 26.57
CA PRO A 509 -6.38 10.66 27.37
C PRO A 509 -7.85 10.25 27.60
N VAL A 510 -8.18 9.00 27.26
CA VAL A 510 -9.52 8.43 27.46
C VAL A 510 -9.70 7.99 28.91
N ASN A 511 -10.21 8.90 29.76
CA ASN A 511 -10.73 8.53 31.07
C ASN A 511 -12.06 7.75 30.92
N LYS A 512 -12.13 6.54 31.46
CA LYS A 512 -13.37 5.74 31.54
C LYS A 512 -14.25 6.24 32.70
N SER A 513 -15.54 6.41 32.43
CA SER A 513 -16.58 6.97 33.33
C SER A 513 -16.37 8.47 33.66
N GLN A 514 -17.40 9.30 33.83
CA GLN A 514 -18.77 9.03 34.29
C GLN A 514 -19.85 9.75 33.45
N LEU A 515 -21.12 9.33 33.60
CA LEU A 515 -22.27 10.14 33.18
C LEU A 515 -22.38 11.38 34.07
N LEU A 516 -22.62 12.55 33.47
CA LEU A 516 -23.38 13.63 34.10
C LEU A 516 -24.32 14.30 33.09
N THR A 517 -25.50 14.68 33.57
CA THR A 517 -26.59 15.31 32.82
C THR A 517 -26.42 16.82 32.72
N PHE A 518 -26.75 17.41 31.57
CA PHE A 518 -26.98 18.84 31.46
C PHE A 518 -28.34 19.21 32.06
N ILE A 519 -28.36 20.16 33.00
CA ILE A 519 -29.52 20.97 33.40
C ILE A 519 -29.06 22.44 33.52
N GLU A 520 -30.00 23.35 33.35
CA GLU A 520 -29.85 24.78 33.08
C GLU A 520 -29.23 25.63 34.22
N PRO A 521 -28.68 26.82 33.91
CA PRO A 521 -28.17 27.75 34.91
C PRO A 521 -29.27 28.64 35.53
N GLY A 522 -29.58 28.38 36.81
CA GLY A 522 -29.74 29.46 37.80
C GLY A 522 -31.08 29.61 38.52
N ARG A 523 -31.06 29.35 39.84
CA ARG A 523 -31.45 30.32 40.90
C ARG A 523 -31.10 29.81 42.31
N ILE A 524 -30.22 30.56 42.98
CA ILE A 524 -30.38 31.13 44.33
C ILE A 524 -30.93 30.23 45.48
N ASP A 525 -30.08 30.09 46.52
CA ASP A 525 -30.35 29.99 47.98
C ASP A 525 -30.52 28.68 48.79
N ILE A 526 -29.69 28.62 49.85
CA ILE A 526 -30.00 28.34 51.28
C ILE A 526 -30.16 26.88 51.81
N ARG A 527 -29.14 26.51 52.61
CA ARG A 527 -29.13 25.70 53.87
C ARG A 527 -29.42 24.18 53.94
N GLN A 528 -28.39 23.49 54.49
CA GLN A 528 -28.40 22.57 55.66
C GLN A 528 -29.01 21.13 55.59
N LYS A 529 -28.06 20.17 55.66
CA LYS A 529 -27.97 19.01 56.59
C LYS A 529 -29.04 17.89 56.60
N SER A 530 -28.52 16.64 56.69
CA SER A 530 -29.10 15.43 57.33
C SER A 530 -30.31 14.76 56.64
N SER A 531 -30.60 13.45 56.79
CA SER A 531 -29.79 12.28 57.20
C SER A 531 -30.46 10.94 56.82
N SER A 532 -29.67 9.86 56.77
CA SER A 532 -30.00 8.42 56.78
C SER A 532 -31.46 7.91 57.00
N ARG A 533 -31.86 6.82 56.31
CA ARG A 533 -32.30 5.52 56.92
C ARG A 533 -32.68 4.37 55.93
N LYS A 534 -32.74 3.14 56.47
CA LYS A 534 -32.87 1.79 55.83
C LYS A 534 -34.30 1.34 55.46
N ARG A 535 -34.43 0.43 54.47
CA ARG A 535 -35.39 -0.73 54.26
C ARG A 535 -35.14 -1.30 52.84
N LYS A 536 -35.06 -2.59 52.47
CA LYS A 536 -35.11 -3.97 53.06
C LYS A 536 -36.46 -4.72 53.17
N SER A 537 -36.86 -5.36 52.06
CA SER A 537 -37.57 -6.66 51.92
C SER A 537 -37.43 -7.12 50.44
N GLN A 538 -37.24 -8.40 50.03
CA GLN A 538 -37.97 -9.66 50.25
C GLN A 538 -39.40 -9.68 49.67
N ASP A 539 -39.91 -10.72 48.97
CA ASP A 539 -39.37 -12.07 48.60
C ASP A 539 -40.23 -12.71 47.45
N LYS A 540 -39.94 -13.96 47.03
CA LYS A 540 -40.77 -14.92 46.22
C LYS A 540 -40.99 -14.66 44.70
N ARG A 541 -41.20 -15.67 43.82
CA ARG A 541 -40.75 -17.10 43.75
C ARG A 541 -41.10 -17.74 42.36
N GLN A 542 -40.24 -18.64 41.86
CA GLN A 542 -40.51 -19.86 41.05
C GLN A 542 -41.26 -19.85 39.67
N GLN A 543 -40.58 -20.47 38.67
CA GLN A 543 -41.09 -21.45 37.66
C GLN A 543 -42.04 -20.97 36.53
N THR A 544 -42.15 -21.59 35.33
CA THR A 544 -41.45 -22.75 34.69
C THR A 544 -41.41 -22.60 33.16
N SER A 545 -40.71 -23.51 32.45
CA SER A 545 -40.59 -23.56 30.98
C SER A 545 -41.83 -24.11 30.23
N LYS A 546 -41.93 -23.83 28.92
CA LYS A 546 -42.52 -24.74 27.89
C LYS A 546 -42.13 -24.33 26.45
N ARG A 547 -42.48 -25.19 25.47
CA ARG A 547 -41.83 -25.29 24.14
C ARG A 547 -42.83 -25.65 23.03
N ALA A 548 -43.01 -24.77 22.03
CA ALA A 548 -43.66 -25.04 20.73
C ALA A 548 -43.11 -24.03 19.69
N ARG A 549 -42.63 -24.38 18.49
CA ARG A 549 -43.21 -25.11 17.33
C ARG A 549 -44.18 -24.29 16.46
N SER A 550 -43.59 -23.64 15.45
CA SER A 550 -44.00 -23.64 14.02
C SER A 550 -45.48 -23.52 13.64
N VAL A 551 -45.80 -22.43 12.93
CA VAL A 551 -46.80 -22.42 11.85
C VAL A 551 -46.22 -21.70 10.63
N LYS A 552 -46.27 -22.33 9.46
CA LYS A 552 -46.19 -21.64 8.16
C LYS A 552 -47.61 -21.25 7.75
N GLN A 553 -47.81 -20.06 7.19
CA GLN A 553 -48.98 -19.77 6.37
C GLN A 553 -48.56 -19.16 5.04
N THR A 554 -49.27 -19.55 4.00
CA THR A 554 -49.08 -19.15 2.60
C THR A 554 -50.34 -18.46 2.11
N SER A 555 -50.20 -17.33 1.41
CA SER A 555 -51.26 -16.70 0.62
C SER A 555 -50.73 -16.42 -0.80
N SER A 556 -51.59 -16.55 -1.81
CA SER A 556 -51.20 -16.59 -3.22
C SER A 556 -52.01 -15.62 -4.09
N ASN A 557 -51.42 -15.25 -5.23
CA ASN A 557 -51.98 -14.47 -6.35
C ASN A 557 -52.22 -12.96 -6.07
N THR A 558 -52.12 -12.03 -7.03
CA THR A 558 -51.73 -12.14 -8.45
C THR A 558 -51.04 -10.87 -8.95
N HIS A 559 -50.03 -10.98 -9.83
CA HIS A 559 -49.82 -10.27 -11.11
C HIS A 559 -48.33 -10.35 -11.56
N LYS A 560 -48.02 -10.09 -12.84
CA LYS A 560 -46.73 -10.39 -13.50
C LYS A 560 -46.05 -9.16 -14.13
N LYS A 561 -44.71 -9.22 -14.25
CA LYS A 561 -43.75 -8.31 -14.95
C LYS A 561 -43.61 -6.92 -14.31
N LYS A 562 -42.44 -6.46 -13.86
CA LYS A 562 -41.15 -6.37 -14.58
C LYS A 562 -39.92 -6.80 -13.75
N GLU A 563 -38.79 -6.97 -14.45
CA GLU A 563 -37.36 -7.08 -14.06
C GLU A 563 -36.95 -7.69 -12.68
N PRO A 564 -35.97 -8.62 -12.67
CA PRO A 564 -35.29 -9.02 -11.43
C PRO A 564 -34.23 -7.98 -11.04
N ALA A 565 -34.46 -7.26 -9.94
CA ALA A 565 -33.50 -6.33 -9.35
C ALA A 565 -32.12 -6.98 -9.08
N PHE A 566 -31.06 -6.18 -9.03
CA PHE A 566 -29.70 -6.65 -8.70
C PHE A 566 -29.66 -7.30 -7.30
N ALA A 567 -29.73 -8.62 -7.26
CA ALA A 567 -29.50 -9.41 -6.06
C ALA A 567 -27.99 -9.40 -5.74
N ILE A 568 -27.60 -8.45 -4.91
CA ILE A 568 -26.23 -8.27 -4.40
C ILE A 568 -26.05 -9.15 -3.15
N GLN A 569 -24.88 -9.77 -3.02
CA GLN A 569 -24.51 -10.56 -1.84
C GLN A 569 -24.43 -9.66 -0.58
N SER A 570 -24.90 -10.16 0.56
CA SER A 570 -24.78 -9.43 1.83
C SER A 570 -23.32 -9.13 2.17
N THR A 571 -23.00 -7.87 2.43
CA THR A 571 -21.63 -7.44 2.76
C THR A 571 -21.22 -7.95 4.13
N HIS A 572 -20.19 -8.79 4.15
CA HIS A 572 -19.57 -9.28 5.39
C HIS A 572 -18.35 -8.42 5.74
N LYS A 573 -18.16 -8.15 7.05
CA LYS A 573 -16.89 -7.61 7.55
C LYS A 573 -15.80 -8.66 7.36
N PRO A 574 -14.58 -8.28 6.92
CA PRO A 574 -13.56 -9.25 6.55
C PRO A 574 -13.14 -10.14 7.71
N SER A 575 -12.94 -11.42 7.40
CA SER A 575 -12.43 -12.46 8.32
C SER A 575 -10.94 -12.30 8.67
N LEU A 576 -10.58 -11.11 9.18
CA LEU A 576 -9.25 -10.80 9.71
C LEU A 576 -8.92 -11.65 10.94
N PHE A 577 -7.63 -11.84 11.19
CA PHE A 577 -7.15 -12.44 12.43
C PHE A 577 -7.28 -11.42 13.57
N GLU A 578 -8.14 -11.71 14.55
CA GLU A 578 -8.27 -10.89 15.76
C GLU A 578 -7.09 -11.16 16.69
N ARG A 579 -6.51 -10.11 17.30
CA ARG A 579 -5.43 -10.27 18.28
C ARG A 579 -5.99 -10.91 19.55
N ASN A 580 -5.77 -12.20 19.72
CA ASN A 580 -5.89 -12.86 21.01
C ASN A 580 -4.83 -12.32 21.97
N GLU A 581 -5.10 -12.38 23.27
CA GLU A 581 -4.18 -11.94 24.34
C GLU A 581 -2.95 -12.87 24.50
N GLU A 582 -2.86 -13.93 23.69
CA GLU A 582 -1.81 -14.96 23.64
C GLU A 582 -0.99 -14.93 22.32
N GLU A 583 -1.06 -13.86 21.52
CA GLU A 583 -0.26 -13.77 20.28
C GLU A 583 1.26 -13.75 20.56
N GLN A 584 2.03 -14.53 19.78
CA GLN A 584 3.49 -14.39 19.70
C GLN A 584 3.91 -12.93 19.44
N VAL A 585 4.95 -12.50 20.14
CA VAL A 585 5.45 -11.11 20.19
C VAL A 585 5.88 -10.55 18.83
N TYR A 586 6.17 -11.40 17.84
CA TYR A 586 6.50 -11.02 16.47
C TYR A 586 5.75 -11.88 15.44
N ASP A 587 5.88 -11.54 14.16
CA ASP A 587 5.28 -12.29 13.06
C ASP A 587 6.19 -13.47 12.68
N ASN A 588 5.86 -14.69 13.11
CA ASN A 588 6.59 -15.86 12.65
C ASN A 588 6.34 -16.07 11.14
N ARG A 589 7.41 -16.40 10.43
CA ARG A 589 7.41 -16.66 8.98
C ARG A 589 8.28 -17.87 8.69
N ILE A 590 7.86 -18.66 7.72
CA ILE A 590 8.54 -19.87 7.25
C ILE A 590 9.16 -19.52 5.90
N LEU A 591 10.48 -19.67 5.78
CA LEU A 591 11.18 -19.64 4.49
C LEU A 591 10.91 -20.96 3.77
N GLN A 592 10.29 -20.86 2.60
CA GLN A 592 10.04 -21.98 1.70
C GLN A 592 10.61 -21.71 0.30
N CYS A 593 10.96 -22.79 -0.39
CA CYS A 593 11.16 -22.83 -1.84
C CYS A 593 9.98 -23.58 -2.48
N LEU A 594 9.43 -23.02 -3.54
CA LEU A 594 8.36 -23.59 -4.34
C LEU A 594 8.78 -23.57 -5.81
N MET A 595 8.72 -24.70 -6.53
CA MET A 595 8.93 -24.74 -7.96
C MET A 595 7.59 -24.87 -8.70
N ILE A 596 7.34 -23.98 -9.65
CA ILE A 596 6.14 -23.95 -10.51
C ILE A 596 6.50 -23.97 -11.99
N SER A 597 5.57 -24.42 -12.84
CA SER A 597 5.70 -24.45 -14.31
C SER A 597 4.35 -24.12 -14.97
N PRO A 598 4.31 -23.47 -16.15
CA PRO A 598 5.44 -23.01 -16.96
C PRO A 598 6.14 -21.77 -16.38
N ALA A 599 7.36 -21.49 -16.84
CA ALA A 599 7.92 -20.14 -16.78
C ALA A 599 7.26 -19.26 -17.85
N GLY A 600 7.11 -17.96 -17.58
CA GLY A 600 6.48 -17.00 -18.48
C GLY A 600 6.97 -15.58 -18.22
N ARG A 601 6.69 -14.68 -19.18
CA ARG A 601 7.08 -13.25 -19.09
C ARG A 601 6.01 -12.49 -18.32
N LEU A 602 6.39 -11.51 -17.51
CA LEU A 602 5.40 -10.71 -16.76
C LEU A 602 4.56 -9.86 -17.71
N ILE A 603 3.27 -9.64 -17.40
CA ILE A 603 2.32 -9.06 -18.38
C ILE A 603 2.76 -7.74 -19.00
N TYR A 604 3.44 -6.86 -18.26
CA TYR A 604 3.93 -5.57 -18.76
C TYR A 604 5.03 -5.68 -19.84
N ASP A 605 5.57 -6.88 -20.06
CA ASP A 605 6.52 -7.17 -21.13
C ASP A 605 5.82 -7.50 -22.47
N TYR A 606 4.51 -7.29 -22.59
CA TYR A 606 3.74 -7.57 -23.82
C TYR A 606 4.39 -6.99 -25.09
N ARG A 607 4.35 -7.77 -26.17
CA ARG A 607 5.01 -7.47 -27.44
C ARG A 607 4.08 -6.83 -28.47
N SER A 608 2.76 -6.92 -28.27
CA SER A 608 1.73 -6.29 -29.10
C SER A 608 0.43 -6.07 -28.30
N PRO A 609 -0.47 -5.18 -28.75
CA PRO A 609 -1.86 -5.10 -28.31
C PRO A 609 -2.57 -6.45 -28.25
N LEU A 610 -2.42 -7.27 -29.30
CA LEU A 610 -3.05 -8.59 -29.36
C LEU A 610 -2.50 -9.54 -28.28
N GLU A 611 -1.19 -9.53 -28.02
CA GLU A 611 -0.62 -10.34 -26.94
C GLU A 611 -1.16 -9.89 -25.57
N LEU A 612 -1.25 -8.58 -25.31
CA LEU A 612 -1.81 -8.03 -24.08
C LEU A 612 -3.28 -8.45 -23.87
N LEU A 613 -4.16 -8.22 -24.85
CA LEU A 613 -5.58 -8.55 -24.71
C LEU A 613 -5.80 -10.07 -24.60
N THR A 614 -5.08 -10.88 -25.38
CA THR A 614 -5.18 -12.35 -25.32
C THR A 614 -4.72 -12.86 -23.95
N THR A 615 -3.63 -12.32 -23.41
CA THR A 615 -3.12 -12.65 -22.06
C THR A 615 -4.13 -12.29 -20.97
N LEU A 616 -4.68 -11.07 -20.99
CA LEU A 616 -5.68 -10.63 -20.00
C LEU A 616 -6.94 -11.51 -20.05
N ARG A 617 -7.46 -11.77 -21.24
CA ARG A 617 -8.63 -12.62 -21.44
C ARG A 617 -8.40 -14.04 -20.91
N ASP A 618 -7.24 -14.63 -21.19
CA ASP A 618 -6.93 -15.99 -20.78
C ASP A 618 -6.67 -16.08 -19.27
N ALA A 619 -6.06 -15.05 -18.66
CA ALA A 619 -5.94 -14.93 -17.21
C ALA A 619 -7.31 -14.71 -16.52
N ILE A 620 -8.27 -14.02 -17.17
CA ILE A 620 -9.66 -13.92 -16.68
C ILE A 620 -10.38 -15.28 -16.80
N LYS A 621 -10.14 -16.05 -17.86
CA LYS A 621 -10.63 -17.44 -18.01
C LYS A 621 -10.00 -18.37 -16.95
N ALA A 622 -8.72 -18.18 -16.62
CA ALA A 622 -8.04 -18.88 -15.52
C ALA A 622 -8.65 -18.53 -14.15
N HIS A 623 -8.91 -17.24 -13.90
CA HIS A 623 -9.57 -16.78 -12.68
C HIS A 623 -10.99 -17.35 -12.54
N GLN A 624 -11.74 -17.42 -13.65
CA GLN A 624 -13.05 -18.05 -13.70
C GLN A 624 -13.00 -19.52 -13.28
N SER A 625 -12.02 -20.29 -13.78
CA SER A 625 -11.83 -21.70 -13.40
C SER A 625 -11.35 -21.85 -11.95
N LEU A 626 -10.41 -21.02 -11.51
CA LEU A 626 -9.91 -20.98 -10.13
C LEU A 626 -11.04 -20.75 -9.12
N TYR A 627 -11.98 -19.86 -9.45
CA TYR A 627 -13.14 -19.56 -8.60
C TYR A 627 -14.25 -20.61 -8.70
N LEU A 628 -14.68 -20.99 -9.90
CA LEU A 628 -15.83 -21.89 -10.09
C LEU A 628 -15.51 -23.36 -9.86
N ASP A 629 -14.39 -23.84 -10.41
CA ASP A 629 -13.97 -25.25 -10.32
C ASP A 629 -13.08 -25.45 -9.09
N GLY A 630 -12.10 -24.55 -8.90
CA GLY A 630 -11.16 -24.58 -7.79
C GLY A 630 -11.78 -24.21 -6.43
N SER A 631 -12.88 -23.44 -6.42
CA SER A 631 -13.42 -22.81 -5.20
C SER A 631 -12.38 -21.93 -4.48
N ILE A 632 -11.54 -21.21 -5.22
CA ILE A 632 -10.46 -20.36 -4.68
C ILE A 632 -10.65 -18.90 -5.14
N LEU A 633 -10.53 -17.95 -4.23
CA LEU A 633 -10.42 -16.51 -4.50
C LEU A 633 -8.95 -16.10 -4.50
N HIS A 634 -8.51 -15.26 -5.43
CA HIS A 634 -7.09 -14.95 -5.62
C HIS A 634 -6.59 -13.82 -4.71
N ARG A 635 -7.35 -12.72 -4.61
CA ARG A 635 -7.13 -11.61 -3.64
C ARG A 635 -5.82 -10.84 -3.76
N ASP A 636 -5.08 -11.01 -4.86
CA ASP A 636 -3.86 -10.25 -5.19
C ASP A 636 -3.62 -10.24 -6.71
N ILE A 637 -4.69 -10.09 -7.51
CA ILE A 637 -4.57 -9.86 -8.96
C ILE A 637 -3.78 -8.55 -9.16
N SER A 638 -2.63 -8.67 -9.80
CA SER A 638 -1.70 -7.57 -10.08
C SER A 638 -0.90 -7.88 -11.35
N GLU A 639 -0.25 -6.87 -11.92
CA GLU A 639 0.65 -7.06 -13.07
C GLU A 639 1.89 -7.92 -12.80
N ASN A 640 2.20 -8.22 -11.53
CA ASN A 640 3.30 -9.13 -11.16
C ASN A 640 2.83 -10.60 -11.09
N ASN A 641 1.51 -10.82 -11.06
CA ASN A 641 0.88 -12.13 -10.80
C ASN A 641 0.15 -12.70 -12.04
N ILE A 642 0.26 -12.03 -13.19
CA ILE A 642 -0.20 -12.49 -14.50
C ILE A 642 1.02 -12.65 -15.40
N ILE A 643 1.18 -13.84 -15.98
CA ILE A 643 2.27 -14.16 -16.93
C ILE A 643 1.73 -14.42 -18.34
N ILE A 644 2.49 -13.94 -19.33
CA ILE A 644 2.39 -14.29 -20.74
C ILE A 644 3.10 -15.63 -20.94
N THR A 645 2.42 -16.58 -21.54
CA THR A 645 2.90 -17.95 -21.74
C THR A 645 2.83 -18.37 -23.20
N ASP A 646 3.77 -19.22 -23.60
CA ASP A 646 3.76 -19.95 -24.87
C ASP A 646 2.62 -20.98 -24.86
N PRO A 647 1.57 -20.85 -25.70
CA PRO A 647 0.41 -21.74 -25.68
C PRO A 647 0.76 -23.21 -25.91
N GLU A 648 1.83 -23.52 -26.67
CA GLU A 648 2.25 -24.91 -26.91
C GLU A 648 2.78 -25.58 -25.64
N LYS A 649 3.36 -24.77 -24.72
CA LYS A 649 3.89 -25.21 -23.42
C LYS A 649 2.88 -25.03 -22.27
N ALA A 650 1.78 -24.31 -22.53
CA ALA A 650 0.79 -23.88 -21.54
C ALA A 650 -0.63 -24.38 -21.83
N ASN A 651 -0.77 -25.56 -22.46
CA ASN A 651 -2.06 -26.20 -22.78
C ASN A 651 -3.05 -25.31 -23.56
N GLY A 652 -2.55 -24.41 -24.42
CA GLY A 652 -3.35 -23.47 -25.20
C GLY A 652 -3.62 -22.12 -24.53
N HIS A 653 -3.10 -21.85 -23.32
CA HIS A 653 -3.23 -20.55 -22.66
C HIS A 653 -2.12 -19.57 -23.06
N SER A 654 -2.49 -18.38 -23.56
CA SER A 654 -1.53 -17.27 -23.76
C SER A 654 -1.27 -16.48 -22.48
N GLY A 655 -2.19 -16.54 -21.51
CA GLY A 655 -2.05 -15.89 -20.20
C GLY A 655 -2.41 -16.83 -19.06
N MET A 656 -1.58 -16.83 -18.01
CA MET A 656 -1.77 -17.66 -16.82
C MET A 656 -1.58 -16.87 -15.52
N LEU A 657 -2.12 -17.41 -14.43
CA LEU A 657 -2.03 -16.83 -13.08
C LEU A 657 -1.00 -17.54 -12.19
N ILE A 658 -0.34 -16.75 -11.34
CA ILE A 658 0.66 -17.17 -10.34
C ILE A 658 0.45 -16.43 -9.00
N ASP A 659 1.18 -16.85 -7.96
CA ASP A 659 1.16 -16.29 -6.59
C ASP A 659 -0.17 -16.47 -5.82
N LEU A 660 -0.40 -17.69 -5.29
CA LEU A 660 -1.56 -17.97 -4.42
C LEU A 660 -1.31 -17.69 -2.92
N ASP A 661 -0.22 -17.00 -2.54
CA ASP A 661 0.13 -16.65 -1.14
C ASP A 661 -0.96 -15.85 -0.37
N LEU A 662 -1.81 -15.11 -1.09
CA LEU A 662 -2.94 -14.34 -0.50
C LEU A 662 -4.30 -15.01 -0.76
N ALA A 663 -4.35 -16.10 -1.52
CA ALA A 663 -5.59 -16.71 -1.95
C ALA A 663 -6.36 -17.37 -0.78
N LYS A 664 -7.66 -17.62 -0.97
CA LYS A 664 -8.54 -18.20 0.04
C LYS A 664 -9.50 -19.23 -0.56
N GLU A 665 -9.63 -20.40 0.07
CA GLU A 665 -10.69 -21.35 -0.27
C GLU A 665 -12.07 -20.78 0.15
N VAL A 666 -13.02 -20.80 -0.79
CA VAL A 666 -14.37 -20.29 -0.63
C VAL A 666 -15.14 -21.17 0.35
N GLY A 667 -15.62 -20.58 1.45
CA GLY A 667 -16.25 -21.31 2.55
C GLY A 667 -15.27 -21.94 3.56
N GLY A 668 -13.95 -21.82 3.32
CA GLY A 668 -12.92 -22.22 4.27
C GLY A 668 -12.75 -21.25 5.45
N GLU A 669 -11.81 -21.57 6.34
CA GLU A 669 -11.54 -20.85 7.60
C GLU A 669 -11.04 -19.40 7.41
N ARG A 670 -10.69 -18.71 8.51
CA ARG A 670 -10.16 -17.34 8.45
C ARG A 670 -8.85 -17.31 7.67
N SER A 671 -8.63 -16.25 6.89
CA SER A 671 -7.55 -16.21 5.88
C SER A 671 -6.14 -15.93 6.42
N GLY A 672 -5.92 -15.97 7.74
CA GLY A 672 -4.64 -15.62 8.38
C GLY A 672 -4.20 -14.15 8.22
N ALA A 673 -4.95 -13.32 7.50
CA ALA A 673 -4.57 -11.94 7.20
C ALA A 673 -4.82 -11.03 8.41
N ARG A 674 -3.77 -10.34 8.87
CA ARG A 674 -3.85 -9.31 9.93
C ARG A 674 -4.33 -7.93 9.41
N HIS A 675 -4.32 -7.71 8.09
CA HIS A 675 -4.66 -6.43 7.43
C HIS A 675 -5.37 -6.70 6.09
N GLN A 676 -5.91 -5.65 5.47
CA GLN A 676 -6.43 -5.69 4.09
C GLN A 676 -5.33 -6.16 3.12
N THR A 677 -5.65 -7.13 2.25
CA THR A 677 -4.71 -7.78 1.33
C THR A 677 -4.82 -7.23 -0.09
N GLY A 678 -3.69 -7.10 -0.77
CA GLY A 678 -3.62 -6.77 -2.19
C GLY A 678 -2.58 -5.70 -2.52
N THR A 679 -2.19 -5.65 -3.79
CA THR A 679 -1.35 -4.58 -4.37
C THR A 679 -2.19 -3.31 -4.55
N MET A 680 -1.85 -2.21 -3.86
CA MET A 680 -2.74 -1.04 -3.62
C MET A 680 -3.28 -0.41 -4.91
N GLU A 681 -2.41 -0.28 -5.90
CA GLU A 681 -2.62 0.16 -7.27
C GLU A 681 -3.84 -0.56 -7.92
N PHE A 682 -4.04 -1.84 -7.58
CA PHE A 682 -5.06 -2.71 -8.17
C PHE A 682 -6.17 -3.10 -7.18
N MET A 683 -6.09 -2.75 -5.89
CA MET A 683 -7.15 -3.08 -4.91
C MET A 683 -8.51 -2.45 -5.27
N ALA A 684 -9.57 -3.26 -5.18
CA ALA A 684 -10.96 -2.88 -5.42
C ALA A 684 -11.52 -1.87 -4.40
N ILE A 685 -12.54 -1.09 -4.79
CA ILE A 685 -13.13 -0.01 -4.01
C ILE A 685 -13.75 -0.51 -2.70
N GLU A 686 -14.51 -1.62 -2.72
CA GLU A 686 -15.08 -2.19 -1.50
C GLU A 686 -14.01 -2.82 -0.59
N VAL A 687 -12.99 -3.45 -1.17
CA VAL A 687 -11.85 -4.04 -0.46
C VAL A 687 -11.07 -2.96 0.29
N LEU A 688 -10.79 -1.81 -0.33
CA LEU A 688 -10.16 -0.64 0.28
C LEU A 688 -11.02 -0.03 1.40
N LEU A 689 -12.34 -0.20 1.33
CA LEU A 689 -13.30 0.19 2.37
C LEU A 689 -13.56 -0.91 3.43
N ASN A 690 -12.71 -1.95 3.44
CA ASN A 690 -12.70 -3.04 4.41
C ASN A 690 -14.01 -3.86 4.41
N ILE A 691 -14.46 -4.24 3.21
CA ILE A 691 -15.39 -5.33 2.92
C ILE A 691 -14.59 -6.60 2.59
N ASP A 692 -15.15 -7.80 2.82
CA ASP A 692 -14.50 -9.07 2.46
C ASP A 692 -14.34 -9.24 0.93
N HIS A 693 -13.30 -9.95 0.50
CA HIS A 693 -13.01 -10.17 -0.92
C HIS A 693 -14.02 -11.11 -1.59
N THR A 694 -14.28 -10.85 -2.88
CA THR A 694 -15.13 -11.67 -3.75
C THR A 694 -14.53 -11.81 -5.15
N TYR A 695 -15.12 -12.67 -5.99
CA TYR A 695 -14.69 -12.84 -7.38
C TYR A 695 -14.84 -11.55 -8.21
N ARG A 696 -15.83 -10.69 -7.86
CA ARG A 696 -15.99 -9.36 -8.46
C ARG A 696 -14.77 -8.49 -8.18
N HIS A 697 -14.24 -8.51 -6.97
CA HIS A 697 -13.13 -7.64 -6.58
C HIS A 697 -11.83 -8.03 -7.30
N ASP A 698 -11.61 -9.33 -7.54
CA ASP A 698 -10.52 -9.78 -8.42
C ASP A 698 -10.73 -9.33 -9.89
N LEU A 699 -11.97 -9.34 -10.43
CA LEU A 699 -12.29 -8.80 -11.76
C LEU A 699 -12.12 -7.27 -11.85
N GLU A 700 -12.40 -6.55 -10.77
CA GLU A 700 -12.16 -5.11 -10.64
C GLU A 700 -10.64 -4.82 -10.67
N SER A 701 -9.82 -5.64 -10.00
CA SER A 701 -8.36 -5.59 -10.10
C SER A 701 -7.84 -5.86 -11.51
N PHE A 702 -8.41 -6.82 -12.25
CA PHE A 702 -8.03 -7.05 -13.66
C PHE A 702 -8.26 -5.81 -14.54
N PHE A 703 -9.35 -5.08 -14.32
CA PHE A 703 -9.62 -3.85 -15.08
C PHE A 703 -8.62 -2.74 -14.73
N TYR A 704 -8.25 -2.59 -13.45
CA TYR A 704 -7.19 -1.67 -13.04
C TYR A 704 -5.81 -2.07 -13.61
N VAL A 705 -5.49 -3.37 -13.70
CA VAL A 705 -4.27 -3.84 -14.38
C VAL A 705 -4.30 -3.46 -15.87
N PHE A 706 -5.42 -3.64 -16.57
CA PHE A 706 -5.53 -3.28 -18.00
C PHE A 706 -5.32 -1.79 -18.23
N ILE A 707 -6.02 -0.92 -17.47
CA ILE A 707 -5.85 0.54 -17.54
C ILE A 707 -4.37 0.93 -17.30
N TRP A 708 -3.71 0.32 -16.30
CA TRP A 708 -2.32 0.59 -15.97
C TRP A 708 -1.33 0.17 -17.07
N GLN A 709 -1.61 -0.93 -17.80
CA GLN A 709 -0.80 -1.32 -18.96
C GLN A 709 -0.87 -0.31 -20.12
N CYS A 710 -2.02 0.35 -20.31
CA CYS A 710 -2.20 1.37 -21.34
C CYS A 710 -1.72 2.76 -20.89
N ALA A 711 -2.24 3.27 -19.76
CA ALA A 711 -1.97 4.62 -19.26
C ALA A 711 -0.55 4.86 -18.74
N ARG A 712 0.19 3.80 -18.33
CA ARG A 712 1.53 3.95 -17.73
C ARG A 712 2.63 3.20 -18.48
N HIS A 713 2.43 1.91 -18.79
CA HIS A 713 3.41 1.19 -19.61
C HIS A 713 3.31 1.51 -21.11
N GLY A 714 2.13 1.92 -21.59
CA GLY A 714 1.93 2.30 -23.00
C GLY A 714 2.84 3.45 -23.44
N TRP A 715 3.13 4.42 -22.58
CA TRP A 715 4.09 5.50 -22.85
C TRP A 715 5.53 4.99 -23.04
N LYS A 716 5.93 4.00 -22.23
CA LYS A 716 7.21 3.31 -22.39
C LYS A 716 7.27 2.50 -23.68
N LYS A 717 6.16 1.90 -24.12
CA LYS A 717 6.04 1.20 -25.40
C LYS A 717 6.08 2.16 -26.59
N LEU A 718 5.38 3.30 -26.52
CA LEU A 718 5.48 4.38 -27.52
C LEU A 718 6.93 4.84 -27.70
N GLY A 719 7.63 5.18 -26.61
CA GLY A 719 9.05 5.57 -26.69
C GLY A 719 9.98 4.46 -27.23
N GLN A 720 9.65 3.19 -27.00
CA GLN A 720 10.37 2.06 -27.62
C GLN A 720 10.10 1.97 -29.14
N LEU A 721 8.86 2.19 -29.58
CA LEU A 721 8.50 2.20 -31.01
C LEU A 721 9.10 3.40 -31.75
N GLN A 722 9.07 4.60 -31.14
CA GLN A 722 9.69 5.80 -31.69
C GLN A 722 11.22 5.61 -31.86
N TRP A 723 11.89 5.00 -30.88
CA TRP A 723 13.32 4.69 -30.98
C TRP A 723 13.63 3.67 -32.09
N LEU A 724 12.81 2.61 -32.25
CA LEU A 724 12.95 1.61 -33.32
C LEU A 724 12.72 2.21 -34.71
N TYR A 725 11.72 3.09 -34.84
CA TYR A 725 11.44 3.82 -36.09
C TYR A 725 12.62 4.71 -36.50
N GLN A 726 13.21 5.42 -35.55
CA GLN A 726 14.35 6.31 -35.78
C GLN A 726 15.68 5.59 -36.05
N SER A 727 15.79 4.28 -35.81
CA SER A 727 17.07 3.54 -35.92
C SER A 727 17.40 3.01 -37.32
N SER A 728 16.58 3.31 -38.34
CA SER A 728 16.81 2.99 -39.77
C SER A 728 16.86 1.50 -40.19
N ASP A 729 16.52 0.54 -39.30
CA ASP A 729 16.51 -0.89 -39.64
C ASP A 729 15.20 -1.37 -40.32
N TRP A 730 14.19 -0.49 -40.47
CA TRP A 730 12.80 -0.85 -40.78
C TRP A 730 12.33 -0.30 -42.14
N SER A 731 11.35 -0.96 -42.77
CA SER A 731 10.73 -0.52 -44.04
C SER A 731 9.27 -0.09 -43.86
N GLU A 732 8.89 1.01 -44.50
CA GLU A 732 7.63 1.77 -44.32
C GLU A 732 6.32 0.95 -44.41
N ASP A 733 6.24 0.03 -45.38
CA ASP A 733 4.99 -0.52 -45.97
C ASP A 733 4.06 -1.38 -45.07
N SER A 734 4.24 -1.47 -43.74
CA SER A 734 3.29 -2.15 -42.82
C SER A 734 3.56 -1.92 -41.32
N MET A 735 3.42 -0.69 -40.79
CA MET A 735 3.76 -0.42 -39.38
C MET A 735 2.67 -0.81 -38.36
N LEU A 736 1.44 -0.28 -38.51
CA LEU A 736 0.33 -0.52 -37.56
C LEU A 736 -0.04 -2.01 -37.48
N ARG A 737 -0.21 -2.68 -38.63
CA ARG A 737 -0.56 -4.11 -38.69
C ARG A 737 0.49 -5.01 -38.01
N LYS A 738 1.79 -4.69 -38.12
CA LYS A 738 2.85 -5.42 -37.41
C LYS A 738 2.83 -5.17 -35.90
N TRP A 739 2.68 -3.93 -35.45
CA TRP A 739 2.52 -3.62 -34.02
C TRP A 739 1.31 -4.33 -33.41
N CYS A 740 0.17 -4.33 -34.10
CA CYS A 740 -1.06 -4.96 -33.64
C CYS A 740 -1.00 -6.49 -33.59
N MET A 741 -0.42 -7.15 -34.60
CA MET A 741 -0.52 -8.61 -34.77
C MET A 741 0.75 -9.41 -34.41
N GLU A 742 1.95 -8.82 -34.49
CA GLU A 742 3.21 -9.57 -34.44
C GLU A 742 4.07 -9.25 -33.21
N SER A 743 4.95 -10.20 -32.87
CA SER A 743 5.91 -10.07 -31.78
C SER A 743 7.16 -9.31 -32.24
N HIS A 744 7.77 -8.47 -31.40
CA HIS A 744 8.97 -7.68 -31.72
C HIS A 744 10.09 -8.48 -32.44
N GLU A 745 10.36 -9.72 -32.03
CA GLU A 745 11.38 -10.61 -32.61
C GLU A 745 11.06 -11.16 -34.02
N LYS A 746 9.84 -10.96 -34.53
CA LYS A 746 9.43 -11.33 -35.91
C LYS A 746 9.41 -10.14 -36.86
N ILE A 747 9.43 -8.90 -36.35
CA ILE A 747 9.34 -7.68 -37.16
C ILE A 747 10.51 -7.58 -38.16
N THR A 748 11.65 -8.20 -37.86
CA THR A 748 12.86 -8.27 -38.70
C THR A 748 12.70 -9.10 -39.98
N ASP A 749 11.75 -10.03 -40.05
CA ASP A 749 11.60 -10.96 -41.19
C ASP A 749 10.13 -11.07 -41.64
N LEU A 750 9.75 -10.28 -42.65
CA LEU A 750 8.92 -10.68 -43.82
C LEU A 750 8.49 -9.47 -44.67
N LYS A 751 8.13 -9.72 -45.94
CA LYS A 751 7.85 -8.72 -46.98
C LYS A 751 6.37 -8.62 -47.38
N GLN A 752 5.94 -7.37 -47.60
CA GLN A 752 4.84 -6.90 -48.47
C GLN A 752 3.42 -7.45 -48.24
N LEU A 753 2.51 -6.54 -47.85
CA LEU A 753 1.11 -6.48 -48.27
C LEU A 753 0.55 -5.08 -47.93
N GLN A 754 -0.14 -4.45 -48.89
CA GLN A 754 -0.45 -3.01 -48.89
C GLN A 754 -1.80 -2.67 -48.22
N ASP A 755 -1.88 -1.54 -47.50
CA ASP A 755 -2.90 -0.49 -47.71
C ASP A 755 -2.44 0.84 -47.08
N ASN A 756 -2.89 1.99 -47.62
CA ASN A 756 -2.16 3.28 -47.54
C ASN A 756 -2.93 4.45 -46.90
N THR A 757 -3.66 4.23 -45.81
CA THR A 757 -4.30 5.34 -45.03
C THR A 757 -4.08 5.26 -43.52
N GLU A 758 -4.08 4.07 -42.92
CA GLU A 758 -3.74 3.91 -41.49
C GLU A 758 -2.24 4.15 -41.21
N THR A 759 -1.39 3.98 -42.22
CA THR A 759 0.06 4.18 -42.14
C THR A 759 0.43 5.64 -41.87
N GLU A 760 -0.15 6.61 -42.59
CA GLU A 760 0.15 8.03 -42.38
C GLU A 760 -0.19 8.53 -40.96
N GLU A 761 -1.26 8.00 -40.35
CA GLU A 761 -1.65 8.41 -38.99
C GLU A 761 -0.74 7.77 -37.93
N PHE A 762 -0.37 6.49 -38.11
CA PHE A 762 0.57 5.84 -37.21
C PHE A 762 2.00 6.38 -37.32
N GLU A 763 2.46 6.76 -38.51
CA GLU A 763 3.75 7.43 -38.70
C GLU A 763 3.80 8.78 -37.97
N ARG A 764 2.74 9.59 -38.01
CA ARG A 764 2.65 10.84 -37.23
C ARG A 764 2.80 10.60 -35.73
N ILE A 765 2.14 9.56 -35.20
CA ILE A 765 2.27 9.15 -33.79
C ILE A 765 3.71 8.74 -33.42
N LEU A 766 4.50 8.26 -34.41
CA LEU A 766 5.91 7.91 -34.22
C LEU A 766 6.88 9.08 -34.45
N THR A 767 6.46 10.16 -35.13
CA THR A 767 7.28 11.37 -35.35
C THR A 767 7.00 12.52 -34.38
N ASP A 768 5.81 12.58 -33.79
CA ASP A 768 5.39 13.71 -32.96
C ASP A 768 5.95 13.63 -31.51
N ASP A 769 6.31 14.79 -30.97
CA ASP A 769 6.74 14.96 -29.57
C ASP A 769 5.56 14.75 -28.61
N HIS A 770 5.41 13.52 -28.13
CA HIS A 770 4.40 13.12 -27.16
C HIS A 770 4.99 12.98 -25.74
N PHE A 771 4.44 13.70 -24.75
CA PHE A 771 4.95 13.70 -23.37
C PHE A 771 3.98 13.02 -22.40
N LEU A 772 4.53 12.21 -21.48
CA LEU A 772 3.82 11.68 -20.32
C LEU A 772 3.30 12.85 -19.44
N PRO A 773 2.04 12.84 -18.96
CA PRO A 773 1.51 13.88 -18.08
C PRO A 773 2.35 14.08 -16.80
N GLU A 774 2.70 15.33 -16.48
CA GLU A 774 3.50 15.68 -15.29
C GLU A 774 2.82 15.26 -13.96
N GLU A 775 1.49 15.35 -13.90
CA GLU A 775 0.67 14.86 -12.79
C GLU A 775 -0.40 13.88 -13.30
N SER A 776 -0.05 12.59 -13.36
CA SER A 776 -0.99 11.50 -13.66
C SER A 776 -1.92 11.19 -12.48
N LEU A 777 -3.23 11.11 -12.76
CA LEU A 777 -4.33 10.71 -11.87
C LEU A 777 -4.10 9.32 -11.25
N MET A 778 -3.42 8.43 -11.96
CA MET A 778 -3.03 7.09 -11.47
C MET A 778 -2.24 7.16 -10.15
N LYS A 779 -1.59 8.29 -9.84
CA LYS A 779 -0.92 8.56 -8.57
C LYS A 779 -1.87 8.51 -7.37
N GLU A 780 -3.13 8.89 -7.52
CA GLU A 780 -4.14 8.77 -6.44
C GLU A 780 -4.59 7.32 -6.19
N TRP A 781 -4.28 6.37 -7.09
CA TRP A 781 -4.66 4.96 -6.94
C TRP A 781 -3.79 4.18 -5.95
N TYR A 782 -2.67 4.75 -5.50
CA TYR A 782 -1.78 4.13 -4.51
C TYR A 782 -1.18 5.11 -3.48
N THR A 783 -1.46 6.41 -3.56
CA THR A 783 -0.97 7.39 -2.57
C THR A 783 -2.01 7.76 -1.51
N GLY A 784 -1.56 7.88 -0.26
CA GLY A 784 -2.41 8.23 0.89
C GLY A 784 -3.04 7.01 1.58
N THR A 785 -4.23 7.20 2.17
CA THR A 785 -4.93 6.14 2.93
C THR A 785 -5.92 5.39 2.04
N TYR A 786 -6.26 4.15 2.38
CA TYR A 786 -7.22 3.35 1.61
C TYR A 786 -8.57 4.08 1.36
N ARG A 787 -9.03 4.93 2.29
CA ARG A 787 -10.23 5.77 2.10
C ARG A 787 -10.06 6.88 1.06
N LYS A 788 -8.85 7.45 0.91
CA LYS A 788 -8.55 8.40 -0.19
C LYS A 788 -8.54 7.67 -1.53
N ILE A 789 -7.79 6.57 -1.62
CA ILE A 789 -7.67 5.74 -2.82
C ILE A 789 -9.05 5.23 -3.29
N ALA A 790 -9.89 4.74 -2.37
CA ALA A 790 -11.27 4.33 -2.66
C ALA A 790 -12.23 5.48 -3.01
N ARG A 791 -11.80 6.74 -2.85
CA ARG A 791 -12.54 7.92 -3.30
C ARG A 791 -12.08 8.37 -4.68
N ALA A 792 -10.77 8.40 -4.94
CA ALA A 792 -10.21 8.61 -6.28
C ALA A 792 -10.82 7.60 -7.25
N LYS A 793 -10.53 6.30 -7.06
CA LYS A 793 -11.06 5.20 -7.87
C LYS A 793 -12.59 5.18 -8.04
N ARG A 794 -13.38 5.73 -7.10
CA ARG A 794 -14.84 5.86 -7.25
C ARG A 794 -15.24 7.03 -8.17
N THR A 795 -14.48 8.11 -8.14
CA THR A 795 -14.62 9.26 -9.05
C THR A 795 -14.20 8.84 -10.46
N ASP A 796 -13.06 8.16 -10.57
CA ASP A 796 -12.43 7.78 -11.85
C ASP A 796 -13.20 6.67 -12.58
N MET A 797 -14.07 5.93 -11.87
CA MET A 797 -14.99 4.94 -12.45
C MET A 797 -16.40 5.50 -12.69
N ASP A 798 -16.63 6.81 -12.51
CA ASP A 798 -17.80 7.52 -13.04
C ASP A 798 -17.71 7.61 -14.60
N VAL A 799 -18.78 7.98 -15.31
CA VAL A 799 -18.71 8.18 -16.77
C VAL A 799 -17.65 9.22 -17.12
N ASN A 800 -17.66 10.36 -16.42
CA ASN A 800 -16.78 11.48 -16.75
C ASN A 800 -15.34 11.21 -16.32
N GLY A 801 -15.16 10.68 -15.10
CA GLY A 801 -13.85 10.34 -14.56
C GLY A 801 -13.13 9.21 -15.33
N LEU A 802 -13.87 8.33 -16.02
CA LEU A 802 -13.25 7.37 -16.92
C LEU A 802 -12.65 8.08 -18.14
N GLU A 803 -13.35 9.05 -18.73
CA GLU A 803 -12.82 9.78 -19.89
C GLU A 803 -11.58 10.62 -19.50
N ASP A 804 -11.54 11.19 -18.29
CA ASP A 804 -10.34 11.84 -17.74
C ASP A 804 -9.17 10.84 -17.63
N VAL A 805 -9.42 9.60 -17.18
CA VAL A 805 -8.43 8.51 -17.14
C VAL A 805 -7.99 8.06 -18.54
N LEU A 806 -8.92 7.98 -19.50
CA LEU A 806 -8.62 7.57 -20.87
C LEU A 806 -7.87 8.68 -21.64
N ALA A 807 -7.89 9.93 -21.18
CA ALA A 807 -7.05 11.00 -21.72
C ALA A 807 -5.55 10.83 -21.40
N GLU A 808 -5.18 9.99 -20.42
CA GLU A 808 -3.77 9.64 -20.15
C GLU A 808 -3.22 8.53 -21.07
N PHE A 809 -4.05 7.92 -21.94
CA PHE A 809 -3.59 6.88 -22.85
C PHE A 809 -2.82 7.53 -24.00
N PRO A 810 -1.60 7.06 -24.34
CA PRO A 810 -0.89 7.54 -25.52
C PRO A 810 -1.61 7.08 -26.80
N PRO A 811 -1.42 7.76 -27.95
CA PRO A 811 -2.20 7.48 -29.15
C PRO A 811 -2.13 6.03 -29.67
N VAL A 812 -1.02 5.32 -29.45
CA VAL A 812 -0.88 3.88 -29.78
C VAL A 812 -1.82 2.95 -28.98
N PHE A 813 -2.60 3.49 -28.04
CA PHE A 813 -3.60 2.80 -27.22
C PHE A 813 -5.05 3.35 -27.38
N GLU A 814 -5.35 4.16 -28.40
CA GLU A 814 -6.75 4.57 -28.69
C GLU A 814 -7.70 3.36 -28.83
N PHE A 815 -7.24 2.28 -29.47
CA PHE A 815 -7.98 1.02 -29.64
C PHE A 815 -8.48 0.41 -28.31
N ALA A 816 -7.83 0.72 -27.18
CA ALA A 816 -8.20 0.19 -25.87
C ALA A 816 -9.40 0.93 -25.24
N LYS A 817 -9.69 2.16 -25.67
CA LYS A 817 -10.75 3.01 -25.06
C LYS A 817 -12.16 2.43 -25.19
N PRO A 818 -12.60 1.87 -26.35
CA PRO A 818 -13.88 1.17 -26.44
C PRO A 818 -14.00 -0.01 -25.47
N LEU A 819 -12.94 -0.83 -25.35
CA LEU A 819 -12.90 -1.95 -24.42
C LEU A 819 -12.95 -1.50 -22.96
N CYS A 820 -12.25 -0.42 -22.60
CA CYS A 820 -12.32 0.17 -21.27
C CYS A 820 -13.74 0.62 -20.90
N ARG A 821 -14.44 1.31 -21.81
CA ARG A 821 -15.84 1.73 -21.60
C ARG A 821 -16.76 0.52 -21.43
N ALA A 822 -16.63 -0.50 -22.28
CA ALA A 822 -17.42 -1.72 -22.18
C ALA A 822 -17.21 -2.46 -20.84
N ILE A 823 -15.96 -2.66 -20.41
CA ILE A 823 -15.66 -3.30 -19.11
C ILE A 823 -16.18 -2.45 -17.94
N ARG A 824 -16.01 -1.11 -18.02
CA ARG A 824 -16.52 -0.17 -17.01
C ARG A 824 -18.03 -0.24 -16.86
N ASP A 825 -18.79 -0.33 -17.94
CA ASP A 825 -20.26 -0.45 -17.86
C ASP A 825 -20.73 -1.81 -17.33
N ILE A 826 -19.96 -2.88 -17.57
CA ILE A 826 -20.24 -4.22 -17.01
C ILE A 826 -19.95 -4.28 -15.51
N LEU A 827 -18.83 -3.70 -15.05
CA LEU A 827 -18.40 -3.75 -13.65
C LEU A 827 -19.05 -2.66 -12.79
N PHE A 828 -19.31 -1.48 -13.34
CA PHE A 828 -19.83 -0.30 -12.64
C PHE A 828 -21.14 0.24 -13.26
N PRO A 829 -22.18 -0.59 -13.44
CA PRO A 829 -23.45 -0.15 -13.99
C PRO A 829 -24.10 0.92 -13.10
N TYR A 830 -24.83 1.85 -13.70
CA TYR A 830 -25.56 2.89 -12.97
C TYR A 830 -26.94 2.40 -12.53
N GLU A 831 -27.24 2.55 -11.24
CA GLU A 831 -28.60 2.42 -10.72
C GLU A 831 -29.00 3.68 -9.93
N GLY A 832 -29.97 4.43 -10.45
CA GLY A 832 -30.63 5.55 -9.77
C GLY A 832 -29.80 6.82 -9.58
N ARG A 833 -28.74 6.77 -8.76
CA ARG A 833 -27.93 7.95 -8.35
C ARG A 833 -26.42 7.69 -8.18
N GLY A 834 -25.90 6.60 -8.75
CA GLY A 834 -24.46 6.33 -8.77
C GLY A 834 -24.12 4.95 -9.31
N ILE A 835 -22.82 4.64 -9.30
CA ILE A 835 -22.28 3.36 -9.76
C ILE A 835 -22.53 2.23 -8.74
N VAL A 836 -22.89 1.04 -9.21
CA VAL A 836 -23.08 -0.14 -8.37
C VAL A 836 -21.74 -0.89 -8.22
N ILE A 837 -21.21 -0.88 -7.01
CA ILE A 837 -19.94 -1.54 -6.64
C ILE A 837 -20.13 -2.90 -5.95
N GLY A 838 -21.37 -3.36 -5.76
CA GLY A 838 -21.68 -4.60 -5.04
C GLY A 838 -21.50 -5.87 -5.90
N THR A 839 -21.29 -6.99 -5.22
CA THR A 839 -21.07 -8.32 -5.84
C THR A 839 -22.38 -9.02 -6.19
N PRO A 840 -22.64 -9.40 -7.46
CA PRO A 840 -23.81 -10.19 -7.85
C PRO A 840 -23.79 -11.63 -7.28
N LEU A 841 -24.97 -12.24 -7.08
CA LEU A 841 -25.07 -13.65 -6.66
C LEU A 841 -24.69 -14.68 -7.75
N ASP A 842 -24.76 -14.32 -9.03
CA ASP A 842 -24.37 -15.21 -10.15
C ASP A 842 -23.09 -14.68 -10.83
N PRO A 843 -21.95 -15.38 -10.69
CA PRO A 843 -20.69 -14.96 -11.30
C PRO A 843 -20.73 -14.85 -12.82
N LYS A 844 -21.59 -15.62 -13.49
CA LYS A 844 -21.71 -15.61 -14.95
C LYS A 844 -22.18 -14.26 -15.48
N ARG A 845 -22.86 -13.44 -14.65
CA ARG A 845 -23.25 -12.06 -14.97
C ARG A 845 -22.08 -11.10 -15.19
N LEU A 846 -20.89 -11.40 -14.66
CA LEU A 846 -19.69 -10.59 -14.90
C LEU A 846 -18.71 -11.31 -15.84
N TYR A 847 -18.39 -12.59 -15.58
CA TYR A 847 -17.40 -13.31 -16.39
C TYR A 847 -17.77 -13.38 -17.88
N ILE A 848 -19.01 -13.73 -18.22
CA ILE A 848 -19.42 -13.89 -19.63
C ILE A 848 -19.32 -12.57 -20.42
N PRO A 849 -19.91 -11.45 -19.98
CA PRO A 849 -19.80 -10.19 -20.72
C PRO A 849 -18.39 -9.59 -20.70
N VAL A 850 -17.61 -9.72 -19.62
CA VAL A 850 -16.20 -9.25 -19.62
C VAL A 850 -15.37 -10.05 -20.63
N ILE A 851 -15.45 -11.38 -20.61
CA ILE A 851 -14.74 -12.24 -21.56
C ILE A 851 -15.19 -11.93 -23.00
N LYS A 852 -16.49 -11.72 -23.23
CA LYS A 852 -17.01 -11.34 -24.55
C LYS A 852 -16.41 -10.02 -25.02
N ALA A 853 -16.34 -8.99 -24.17
CA ALA A 853 -15.75 -7.70 -24.57
C ALA A 853 -14.28 -7.84 -25.01
N TYR A 854 -13.48 -8.66 -24.32
CA TYR A 854 -12.12 -8.98 -24.78
C TYR A 854 -12.12 -9.79 -26.09
N ASP A 855 -12.97 -10.80 -26.25
CA ASP A 855 -13.04 -11.59 -27.48
C ASP A 855 -13.55 -10.77 -28.68
N ASP A 856 -14.43 -9.77 -28.46
CA ASP A 856 -14.87 -8.79 -29.47
C ASP A 856 -13.70 -7.88 -29.89
N ALA A 857 -12.99 -7.26 -28.94
CA ALA A 857 -11.85 -6.38 -29.23
C ALA A 857 -10.65 -7.13 -29.86
N ILE A 858 -10.45 -8.40 -29.50
CA ILE A 858 -9.46 -9.28 -30.15
C ILE A 858 -9.86 -9.63 -31.59
N ALA A 859 -11.15 -9.65 -31.92
CA ALA A 859 -11.61 -9.81 -33.30
C ALA A 859 -11.44 -8.51 -34.10
N GLU A 860 -11.70 -7.35 -33.48
CA GLU A 860 -11.49 -6.02 -34.08
C GLU A 860 -10.02 -5.77 -34.46
N ILE A 861 -9.06 -6.11 -33.58
CA ILE A 861 -7.60 -6.01 -33.83
C ILE A 861 -7.11 -6.99 -34.93
N LYS A 862 -7.93 -7.96 -35.35
CA LYS A 862 -7.58 -8.99 -36.36
C LYS A 862 -8.24 -8.80 -37.73
N ALA A 863 -9.04 -7.75 -37.91
CA ALA A 863 -9.69 -7.44 -39.17
C ALA A 863 -8.74 -6.76 -40.19
#